data_AF-A0A952B1A5-F1
#
_entry.id   AF-A0A952B1A5-F1
#
_cell.length_a   1.000
_cell.length_b   1.000
_cell.length_c   1.000
_cell.angle_alpha   90.00
_cell.angle_beta   90.00
_cell.angle_gamma   90.00
#
_symmetry.space_group_name_H-M   'P 1'
#
loop_
_entity.id
_entity.type
_entity.pdbx_description
1 polymer ?
#
loop_
_entity_poly.entity_id
_entity_poly.type
_entity_poly.pdbx_seq_one_letter_code
_entity_poly.pdbx_strand_id
1 'polypeptide(L)'
;MLKVVFSKGWNIYLLCAATMVLLVCDIGLASQNGRSVPWHLDDAAFRIRIEKDSAYSQAPDVHLSDSKKSKVKRQWNGSYYRLNGKVYKKGITLSCPGKATYKHKKEYRRFVALAGLSDRADPNMSVRLEVYADKRRIYKSEPITKYMLPIEINVGLPSTAKEIKLATTGSDMKGKRRLSLVDAGFLERGGNPDVSYAKLYMPGYDARDYESVVFTSIGQQVPSRIFQAQQDEPMEILFDNSRGSTIYFVYLVPKDKYKPAPSEWEPKTGVTLETRYTTKNHSECKELSGLLKVWNNAAKPVDKTLVDNVHHSFPIHHLSDLKGNKPRLALYRYEGFFRIEKPGEYVFATASNWASHLLVDGKLVISWPGEHSYRSGIRGQKQGKVSLKAGVHKLEYLNYSPWGKMFTLAAWQKPKEKLGLMARDDFLPVEHFVATAIGYKDLTKDGGSFKWQAIDDWRLDHGKEAMVRMRFDAMEAKRDGYYSYRWKFDDGKIETGVSIEHVFLRPQMRTVILEVLKGSKVVAEVKQKIDVHVISDKIQLEPGSEEAFEKAISESDFSKLPIGDIVNLYAFADGLERQQWRQQAVAALMNRMDELVSDSQHWDFCLGLGQYLRSAPLRQYEQAQALFGHLSGKSAGNTLVYQGAAVSQAELLVQCFGKAQEALQILNQLEKRKKLDNKIVTRFRVIQRSEE
;
A
#
# COMPACT_ATOMS: atom_id res chain seq x y z
N MET A 1 4.15 47.36 -52.68
CA MET A 1 3.15 48.46 -52.52
C MET A 1 3.15 48.84 -51.04
N LEU A 2 3.83 49.93 -50.66
CA LEU A 2 3.24 51.21 -50.22
C LEU A 2 2.23 50.99 -49.05
N LYS A 3 2.31 51.62 -47.87
CA LYS A 3 2.74 53.00 -47.57
C LYS A 3 2.57 53.34 -46.06
N VAL A 4 3.45 54.23 -45.54
CA VAL A 4 3.33 55.23 -44.41
C VAL A 4 3.02 54.68 -42.98
N VAL A 5 3.50 55.20 -41.84
CA VAL A 5 3.93 56.58 -41.47
C VAL A 5 4.97 56.54 -40.33
N PHE A 6 6.02 57.37 -40.47
CA PHE A 6 6.91 57.80 -39.40
C PHE A 6 6.34 59.05 -38.70
N SER A 7 6.50 59.18 -37.38
CA SER A 7 6.63 60.49 -36.75
C SER A 7 7.71 60.50 -35.67
N LYS A 8 8.67 61.39 -35.87
CA LYS A 8 9.83 61.69 -35.02
C LYS A 8 9.44 62.50 -33.77
N GLY A 9 10.28 62.43 -32.74
CA GLY A 9 10.39 63.42 -31.67
C GLY A 9 11.61 63.16 -30.79
N TRP A 10 12.65 63.97 -30.95
CA TRP A 10 13.94 63.94 -30.23
C TRP A 10 13.92 64.75 -28.93
N ASN A 11 14.70 64.32 -27.92
CA ASN A 11 15.67 65.11 -27.11
C ASN A 11 16.23 64.20 -25.97
N ILE A 12 17.52 63.77 -25.97
CA ILE A 12 18.74 64.48 -25.48
C ILE A 12 18.74 64.59 -23.92
N TYR A 13 19.68 64.15 -23.06
CA TYR A 13 21.14 63.85 -23.08
C TYR A 13 21.56 62.89 -21.92
N LEU A 14 22.65 62.14 -22.15
CA LEU A 14 23.74 61.65 -21.26
C LEU A 14 23.46 61.06 -19.85
N LEU A 15 23.95 59.83 -19.60
CA LEU A 15 25.11 59.59 -18.71
C LEU A 15 25.70 58.18 -18.88
N CYS A 16 27.03 58.11 -18.76
CA CYS A 16 27.92 56.96 -18.97
C CYS A 16 27.58 55.70 -18.16
N ALA A 17 27.74 54.52 -18.78
CA ALA A 17 28.05 53.28 -18.05
C ALA A 17 28.92 52.36 -18.93
N ALA A 18 29.97 51.85 -18.29
CA ALA A 18 31.07 51.08 -18.87
C ALA A 18 30.61 49.77 -19.53
N THR A 19 31.28 49.43 -20.63
CA THR A 19 31.16 48.18 -21.37
C THR A 19 31.72 47.02 -20.55
N MET A 20 30.85 46.27 -19.86
CA MET A 20 31.17 44.92 -19.38
C MET A 20 30.84 43.95 -20.50
N VAL A 21 31.86 43.36 -21.12
CA VAL A 21 31.69 42.24 -22.06
C VAL A 21 31.24 41.03 -21.25
N LEU A 22 29.93 40.77 -21.23
CA LEU A 22 29.37 39.49 -20.78
C LEU A 22 29.26 38.58 -22.01
N LEU A 23 30.07 37.51 -22.00
CA LEU A 23 29.77 36.30 -22.77
C LEU A 23 28.41 35.79 -22.28
N VAL A 24 27.36 36.05 -23.05
CA VAL A 24 26.09 35.36 -22.91
C VAL A 24 26.24 34.02 -23.61
N CYS A 25 26.50 32.96 -22.85
CA CYS A 25 26.11 31.63 -23.29
C CYS A 25 24.59 31.62 -23.40
N ASP A 26 24.08 31.33 -24.60
CA ASP A 26 22.67 31.11 -24.89
C ASP A 26 22.11 29.99 -24.01
N ILE A 27 21.58 30.35 -22.84
CA ILE A 27 20.70 29.48 -22.07
C ILE A 27 19.29 29.80 -22.55
N GLY A 28 18.85 29.03 -23.55
CA GLY A 28 17.51 29.11 -24.11
C GLY A 28 16.45 28.92 -23.02
N LEU A 29 15.77 30.01 -22.69
CA LEU A 29 14.50 30.02 -21.95
C LEU A 29 13.43 29.36 -22.81
N ALA A 30 13.31 28.03 -22.73
CA ALA A 30 12.19 27.28 -23.29
C ALA A 30 10.98 27.36 -22.35
N SER A 31 10.28 28.49 -22.40
CA SER A 31 8.97 28.68 -21.78
C SER A 31 8.18 29.68 -22.61
N GLN A 32 7.83 29.30 -23.83
CA GLN A 32 6.68 29.82 -24.58
C GLN A 32 6.56 29.02 -25.89
N ASN A 33 5.34 28.56 -26.19
CA ASN A 33 4.96 27.61 -27.25
C ASN A 33 5.21 26.15 -26.85
N GLY A 34 4.14 25.35 -26.82
CA GLY A 34 4.10 23.93 -26.44
C GLY A 34 4.89 22.97 -27.33
N ARG A 35 6.15 23.30 -27.66
CA ARG A 35 7.11 22.37 -28.25
C ARG A 35 7.54 21.39 -27.16
N SER A 36 7.29 20.11 -27.41
CA SER A 36 7.78 19.01 -26.58
C SER A 36 9.29 19.14 -26.35
N VAL A 37 9.73 19.02 -25.09
CA VAL A 37 11.17 18.85 -24.78
C VAL A 37 11.70 17.70 -25.64
N PRO A 38 12.74 17.93 -26.47
CA PRO A 38 13.33 16.88 -27.31
C PRO A 38 13.68 15.66 -26.48
N TRP A 39 13.55 14.47 -27.06
CA TRP A 39 13.95 13.24 -26.38
C TRP A 39 15.44 13.30 -26.07
N HIS A 40 15.81 13.09 -24.81
CA HIS A 40 17.21 13.11 -24.39
C HIS A 40 17.93 11.78 -24.64
N LEU A 41 17.17 10.70 -24.87
CA LEU A 41 17.70 9.35 -25.08
C LEU A 41 16.99 8.68 -26.24
N ASP A 42 17.76 8.30 -27.25
CA ASP A 42 17.22 7.67 -28.45
C ASP A 42 16.76 6.23 -28.21
N ASP A 43 17.44 5.45 -27.39
CA ASP A 43 17.04 4.05 -27.16
C ASP A 43 15.86 3.90 -26.19
N ALA A 44 15.37 5.00 -25.60
CA ALA A 44 14.25 4.97 -24.67
C ALA A 44 12.95 4.54 -25.37
N ALA A 45 12.28 3.53 -24.83
CA ALA A 45 10.98 3.08 -25.34
C ALA A 45 9.86 4.09 -25.00
N PHE A 46 9.92 4.65 -23.80
CA PHE A 46 8.98 5.67 -23.35
C PHE A 46 9.57 6.60 -22.28
N ARG A 47 8.92 7.75 -22.10
CA ARG A 47 9.22 8.78 -21.11
C ARG A 47 8.03 8.95 -20.19
N ILE A 48 8.25 8.93 -18.88
CA ILE A 48 7.25 9.26 -17.87
C ILE A 48 7.56 10.64 -17.31
N ARG A 49 6.56 11.51 -17.28
CA ARG A 49 6.65 12.79 -16.57
C ARG A 49 6.22 12.59 -15.13
N ILE A 50 7.11 12.90 -14.20
CA ILE A 50 6.83 12.87 -12.76
C ILE A 50 6.81 14.29 -12.21
N GLU A 51 5.86 14.57 -11.31
CA GLU A 51 5.73 15.84 -10.60
C GLU A 51 5.80 15.62 -9.11
N LYS A 52 6.29 16.63 -8.37
CA LYS A 52 6.29 16.61 -6.91
C LYS A 52 4.88 16.36 -6.37
N ASP A 53 4.74 15.34 -5.53
CA ASP A 53 3.49 14.97 -4.91
C ASP A 53 3.09 16.02 -3.87
N SER A 54 2.09 16.82 -4.21
CA SER A 54 1.57 17.86 -3.32
C SER A 54 0.57 17.33 -2.28
N ALA A 55 0.16 16.07 -2.37
CA ALA A 55 -0.65 15.40 -1.36
C ALA A 55 0.24 14.80 -0.25
N TYR A 56 1.45 14.36 -0.59
CA TYR A 56 2.39 13.79 0.38
C TYR A 56 2.79 14.80 1.47
N SER A 57 2.50 14.50 2.73
CA SER A 57 2.78 15.28 3.92
C SER A 57 4.13 14.86 4.48
N GLN A 58 5.15 15.71 4.35
CA GLN A 58 6.46 15.52 4.98
C GLN A 58 6.42 15.77 6.50
N ALA A 59 7.44 15.28 7.21
CA ALA A 59 7.78 15.74 8.55
C ALA A 59 7.97 17.27 8.55
N PRO A 60 7.32 18.04 9.45
CA PRO A 60 7.42 19.49 9.45
C PRO A 60 8.76 19.98 10.03
N ASP A 61 9.28 21.07 9.47
CA ASP A 61 10.43 21.79 10.04
C ASP A 61 10.09 22.41 11.41
N VAL A 62 8.83 22.85 11.57
CA VAL A 62 8.31 23.44 12.82
C VAL A 62 7.07 22.70 13.28
N HIS A 63 7.16 21.97 14.39
CA HIS A 63 6.01 21.27 14.97
C HIS A 63 5.12 22.17 15.81
N LEU A 64 3.81 22.01 15.67
CA LEU A 64 2.83 22.69 16.52
C LEU A 64 2.88 22.23 17.98
N SER A 65 3.26 20.98 18.22
CA SER A 65 3.38 20.40 19.57
C SER A 65 4.51 21.01 20.40
N ASP A 66 5.47 21.68 19.76
CA ASP A 66 6.62 22.30 20.42
C ASP A 66 6.29 23.74 20.86
N SER A 67 5.13 24.28 20.45
CA SER A 67 4.66 25.60 20.88
C SER A 67 4.30 25.62 22.37
N LYS A 68 4.55 26.75 23.07
CA LYS A 68 4.24 26.95 24.50
C LYS A 68 2.77 26.69 24.87
N LYS A 69 1.85 26.69 23.89
CA LYS A 69 0.41 26.41 24.07
C LYS A 69 0.10 24.90 24.15
N SER A 70 1.06 24.03 23.81
CA SER A 70 0.93 22.59 23.89
C SER A 70 1.02 22.12 25.35
N LYS A 71 -0.10 21.63 25.91
CA LYS A 71 -0.17 21.10 27.28
C LYS A 71 0.41 19.68 27.43
N VAL A 72 1.07 19.13 26.41
CA VAL A 72 1.32 17.68 26.33
C VAL A 72 2.77 17.38 25.93
N LYS A 73 3.67 17.39 26.92
CA LYS A 73 5.00 16.75 26.80
C LYS A 73 4.89 15.31 27.33
N ARG A 74 4.58 14.35 26.46
CA ARG A 74 4.35 12.95 26.88
C ARG A 74 5.64 12.13 26.86
N GLN A 75 5.72 11.20 27.81
CA GLN A 75 6.92 10.41 28.11
C GLN A 75 6.85 9.01 27.45
N TRP A 76 8.01 8.33 27.41
CA TRP A 76 8.15 6.91 27.07
C TRP A 76 7.54 6.02 28.17
N ASN A 77 6.21 6.04 28.29
CA ASN A 77 5.44 5.17 29.18
C ASN A 77 4.04 4.79 28.62
N GLY A 78 3.87 4.86 27.30
CA GLY A 78 2.61 4.45 26.64
C GLY A 78 1.57 5.55 26.45
N SER A 79 1.98 6.82 26.58
CA SER A 79 1.09 7.98 26.38
C SER A 79 1.13 8.57 24.95
N TYR A 80 1.96 8.06 24.05
CA TYR A 80 2.05 8.49 22.64
C TYR A 80 0.71 8.49 21.89
N TYR A 81 0.64 9.27 20.81
CA TYR A 81 -0.49 9.19 19.88
C TYR A 81 -0.44 7.84 19.17
N ARG A 82 -1.58 7.16 19.11
CA ARG A 82 -1.74 5.91 18.37
C ARG A 82 -2.85 6.06 17.36
N LEU A 83 -2.48 5.98 16.10
CA LEU A 83 -3.39 6.01 14.97
C LEU A 83 -3.07 4.80 14.10
N ASN A 84 -4.07 3.97 13.84
CA ASN A 84 -3.90 2.76 13.04
C ASN A 84 -2.73 1.91 13.56
N GLY A 85 -2.65 1.72 14.88
CA GLY A 85 -1.62 0.89 15.55
C GLY A 85 -0.21 1.46 15.55
N LYS A 86 0.07 2.49 14.73
CA LYS A 86 1.36 3.18 14.69
C LYS A 86 1.46 4.22 15.81
N VAL A 87 2.65 4.32 16.39
CA VAL A 87 2.96 5.21 17.51
C VAL A 87 3.65 6.46 16.97
N TYR A 88 3.12 7.64 17.33
CA TYR A 88 3.66 8.94 16.92
C TYR A 88 4.15 9.73 18.14
N LYS A 89 5.34 10.33 17.98
CA LYS A 89 6.04 11.09 19.03
C LYS A 89 5.42 12.46 19.26
N LYS A 90 5.00 13.13 18.18
CA LYS A 90 4.49 14.49 18.18
C LYS A 90 3.08 14.55 17.61
N GLY A 91 2.29 15.50 18.12
CA GLY A 91 0.93 15.72 17.66
C GLY A 91 0.11 16.61 18.58
N ILE A 92 -1.02 17.06 18.05
CA ILE A 92 -2.03 17.84 18.78
C ILE A 92 -3.39 17.15 18.66
N THR A 93 -4.32 17.49 19.55
CA THR A 93 -5.69 16.97 19.53
C THR A 93 -6.67 18.12 19.49
N LEU A 94 -7.63 18.05 18.57
CA LEU A 94 -8.74 18.99 18.47
C LEU A 94 -10.04 18.29 18.90
N SER A 95 -10.85 18.95 19.73
CA SER A 95 -12.23 18.50 19.97
C SER A 95 -13.06 18.60 18.68
N CYS A 96 -14.21 17.94 18.59
CA CYS A 96 -15.18 18.14 17.50
C CYS A 96 -16.56 18.55 18.08
N PRO A 97 -17.12 19.72 17.71
CA PRO A 97 -16.42 20.79 16.99
C PRO A 97 -15.27 21.37 17.83
N GLY A 98 -14.29 21.97 17.17
CA GLY A 98 -13.13 22.55 17.81
C GLY A 98 -12.35 23.44 16.86
N LYS A 99 -11.55 24.35 17.43
CA LYS A 99 -10.68 25.24 16.66
C LYS A 99 -9.38 25.52 17.40
N ALA A 100 -8.30 25.72 16.63
CA ALA A 100 -7.02 26.19 17.13
C ALA A 100 -6.41 27.19 16.12
N THR A 101 -5.89 28.30 16.62
CA THR A 101 -5.28 29.35 15.80
C THR A 101 -3.80 29.51 16.12
N TYR A 102 -3.00 29.56 15.06
CA TYR A 102 -1.55 29.71 15.10
C TYR A 102 -1.14 30.92 14.29
N LYS A 103 -0.10 31.64 14.76
CA LYS A 103 0.47 32.76 14.01
C LYS A 103 1.19 32.22 12.78
N HIS A 104 0.93 32.79 11.62
CA HIS A 104 1.69 32.53 10.40
C HIS A 104 2.97 33.38 10.39
N LYS A 105 4.04 32.84 9.83
CA LYS A 105 5.28 33.56 9.55
C LYS A 105 5.62 33.42 8.07
N LYS A 106 6.32 34.41 7.49
CA LYS A 106 6.57 34.50 6.04
C LYS A 106 7.38 33.31 5.49
N GLU A 107 8.22 32.73 6.34
CA GLU A 107 9.01 31.53 6.07
C GLU A 107 8.15 30.27 5.94
N TYR A 108 6.94 30.22 6.51
CA TYR A 108 6.07 29.05 6.41
C TYR A 108 5.44 28.98 5.02
N ARG A 109 5.71 27.89 4.30
CA ARG A 109 5.19 27.64 2.95
C ARG A 109 3.97 26.75 2.96
N ARG A 110 3.95 25.72 3.81
CA ARG A 110 2.88 24.72 3.83
C ARG A 110 2.51 24.34 5.26
N PHE A 111 1.24 24.03 5.49
CA PHE A 111 0.80 23.33 6.69
C PHE A 111 0.72 21.83 6.36
N VAL A 112 1.35 21.01 7.19
CA VAL A 112 1.41 19.56 7.03
C VAL A 112 0.94 18.84 8.30
N ALA A 113 0.31 17.67 8.14
CA ALA A 113 -0.07 16.78 9.24
C ALA A 113 -0.52 15.41 8.70
N LEU A 114 -0.45 14.38 9.54
CA LEU A 114 -1.25 13.17 9.39
C LEU A 114 -2.47 13.28 10.31
N ALA A 115 -3.67 13.22 9.73
CA ALA A 115 -4.92 13.36 10.47
C ALA A 115 -5.64 12.02 10.62
N GLY A 116 -5.99 11.65 11.85
CA GLY A 116 -6.69 10.40 12.12
C GLY A 116 -7.40 10.39 13.47
N LEU A 117 -8.30 9.43 13.64
CA LEU A 117 -8.91 9.14 14.94
C LEU A 117 -8.03 8.17 15.74
N SER A 118 -8.01 8.36 17.06
CA SER A 118 -7.31 7.46 17.98
C SER A 118 -7.88 6.05 17.87
N ASP A 119 -7.05 5.01 18.03
CA ASP A 119 -7.52 3.60 18.05
C ASP A 119 -8.62 3.32 19.10
N ARG A 120 -8.71 4.18 20.13
CA ARG A 120 -9.74 4.16 21.18
C ARG A 120 -10.97 5.04 20.90
N ALA A 121 -11.10 5.60 19.69
CA ALA A 121 -12.25 6.42 19.30
C ALA A 121 -13.51 5.57 19.15
N ASP A 122 -14.67 6.22 19.24
CA ASP A 122 -15.96 5.61 18.93
C ASP A 122 -15.96 5.21 17.43
N PRO A 123 -16.29 3.95 17.08
CA PRO A 123 -16.36 3.49 15.69
C PRO A 123 -17.26 4.34 14.78
N ASN A 124 -18.35 4.87 15.32
CA ASN A 124 -19.34 5.64 14.54
C ASN A 124 -18.95 7.12 14.37
N MET A 125 -17.79 7.52 14.90
CA MET A 125 -17.34 8.90 14.85
C MET A 125 -16.82 9.27 13.47
N SER A 126 -17.34 10.38 12.94
CA SER A 126 -16.93 10.96 11.66
C SER A 126 -16.57 12.44 11.83
N VAL A 127 -15.34 12.82 11.44
CA VAL A 127 -14.84 14.20 11.56
C VAL A 127 -14.24 14.70 10.26
N ARG A 128 -14.46 15.97 9.95
CA ARG A 128 -13.78 16.69 8.88
C ARG A 128 -12.84 17.75 9.47
N LEU A 129 -11.65 17.84 8.90
CA LEU A 129 -10.69 18.91 9.18
C LEU A 129 -10.85 20.03 8.15
N GLU A 130 -10.85 21.26 8.61
CA GLU A 130 -10.78 22.46 7.78
C GLU A 130 -9.56 23.29 8.17
N VAL A 131 -8.87 23.83 7.16
CA VAL A 131 -7.75 24.76 7.35
C VAL A 131 -8.12 26.10 6.73
N TYR A 132 -7.89 27.16 7.50
CA TYR A 132 -8.14 28.54 7.10
C TYR A 132 -6.83 29.34 7.16
N ALA A 133 -6.58 30.14 6.12
CA ALA A 133 -5.63 31.25 6.18
C ALA A 133 -6.46 32.53 6.42
N ASP A 134 -6.25 33.15 7.58
CA ASP A 134 -7.08 34.23 8.11
C ASP A 134 -8.57 33.86 8.11
N LYS A 135 -9.37 34.49 7.24
CA LYS A 135 -10.81 34.21 7.08
C LYS A 135 -11.14 33.22 5.94
N ARG A 136 -10.19 32.94 5.04
CA ARG A 136 -10.42 32.10 3.85
C ARG A 136 -10.18 30.63 4.17
N ARG A 137 -11.16 29.76 3.93
CA ARG A 137 -10.96 28.30 3.95
C ARG A 137 -10.09 27.92 2.75
N ILE A 138 -8.96 27.30 3.02
CA ILE A 138 -7.99 26.86 2.00
C ILE A 138 -7.98 25.34 1.85
N TYR A 139 -8.59 24.61 2.78
CA TYR A 139 -8.70 23.16 2.72
C TYR A 139 -9.90 22.65 3.53
N LYS A 140 -10.50 21.55 3.06
CA LYS A 140 -11.52 20.75 3.76
C LYS A 140 -11.29 19.28 3.42
N SER A 141 -11.21 18.41 4.41
CA SER A 141 -11.05 16.97 4.19
C SER A 141 -12.37 16.26 3.87
N GLU A 142 -12.25 15.06 3.29
CA GLU A 142 -13.28 14.04 3.37
C GLU A 142 -13.54 13.60 4.83
N PRO A 143 -14.65 12.89 5.15
CA PRO A 143 -14.86 12.37 6.48
C PRO A 143 -13.71 11.47 6.88
N ILE A 144 -13.21 11.66 8.10
CA ILE A 144 -12.19 10.85 8.72
C ILE A 144 -12.90 9.97 9.75
N THR A 145 -12.89 8.67 9.51
CA THR A 145 -13.45 7.65 10.41
C THR A 145 -12.33 6.91 11.13
N LYS A 146 -12.69 6.05 12.09
CA LYS A 146 -11.73 5.25 12.87
C LYS A 146 -10.96 4.24 12.03
N TYR A 147 -11.62 3.71 11.01
CA TYR A 147 -11.15 2.57 10.24
C TYR A 147 -10.26 2.96 9.05
N MET A 148 -10.21 4.25 8.71
CA MET A 148 -9.31 4.76 7.68
C MET A 148 -7.86 4.80 8.15
N LEU A 149 -6.93 4.66 7.20
CA LEU A 149 -5.56 5.11 7.42
C LEU A 149 -5.53 6.61 7.80
N PRO A 150 -4.53 7.06 8.58
CA PRO A 150 -4.31 8.49 8.77
C PRO A 150 -4.20 9.19 7.42
N ILE A 151 -5.00 10.21 7.18
CA ILE A 151 -5.00 10.93 5.92
C ILE A 151 -3.88 11.99 5.91
N GLU A 152 -3.26 12.16 4.76
CA GLU A 152 -2.20 13.15 4.57
C GLU A 152 -2.81 14.54 4.34
N ILE A 153 -2.35 15.51 5.12
CA ILE A 153 -2.71 16.92 4.98
C ILE A 153 -1.47 17.65 4.50
N ASN A 154 -1.53 18.24 3.31
CA ASN A 154 -0.44 19.05 2.80
C ASN A 154 -0.98 20.28 2.05
N VAL A 155 -1.10 21.40 2.76
CA VAL A 155 -1.83 22.59 2.28
C VAL A 155 -0.86 23.76 2.07
N GLY A 156 -0.86 24.34 0.87
CA GLY A 156 -0.10 25.56 0.57
C GLY A 156 -0.64 26.77 1.34
N LEU A 157 0.27 27.55 1.93
CA LEU A 157 -0.07 28.75 2.71
C LEU A 157 0.24 30.03 1.93
N PRO A 158 -0.70 31.00 1.86
CA PRO A 158 -0.42 32.31 1.30
C PRO A 158 0.64 33.05 2.12
N SER A 159 1.65 33.63 1.46
CA SER A 159 2.72 34.40 2.14
C SER A 159 2.24 35.64 2.89
N THR A 160 1.05 36.13 2.54
CA THR A 160 0.41 37.31 3.13
C THR A 160 -0.48 36.96 4.32
N ALA A 161 -0.72 35.67 4.60
CA ALA A 161 -1.54 35.26 5.72
C ALA A 161 -0.94 35.72 7.05
N LYS A 162 -1.77 36.05 8.03
CA LYS A 162 -1.31 36.42 9.39
C LYS A 162 -1.55 35.28 10.37
N GLU A 163 -2.60 34.51 10.17
CA GLU A 163 -3.00 33.42 11.04
C GLU A 163 -3.43 32.18 10.25
N ILE A 164 -3.08 31.02 10.78
CA ILE A 164 -3.58 29.72 10.32
C ILE A 164 -4.52 29.18 11.38
N LYS A 165 -5.78 28.95 11.00
CA LYS A 165 -6.82 28.38 11.89
C LYS A 165 -7.19 26.98 11.42
N LEU A 166 -7.05 26.02 12.31
CA LEU A 166 -7.56 24.66 12.17
C LEU A 166 -8.94 24.59 12.80
N ALA A 167 -9.89 23.96 12.12
CA ALA A 167 -11.23 23.73 12.63
C ALA A 167 -11.70 22.31 12.32
N THR A 168 -12.52 21.76 13.20
CA THR A 168 -13.11 20.42 13.05
C THR A 168 -14.63 20.52 13.07
N THR A 169 -15.27 19.73 12.21
CA THR A 169 -16.73 19.58 12.10
C THR A 169 -17.08 18.10 11.98
N GLY A 170 -18.31 17.69 12.27
CA GLY A 170 -18.70 16.28 12.19
C GLY A 170 -20.20 16.07 12.40
N SER A 171 -20.70 14.95 11.90
CA SER A 171 -22.08 14.47 12.07
C SER A 171 -22.12 13.29 13.05
N ASP A 172 -23.28 13.06 13.66
CA ASP A 172 -23.63 11.88 14.48
C ASP A 172 -22.66 11.58 15.66
N MET A 173 -22.64 12.48 16.65
CA MET A 173 -21.58 12.54 17.65
C MET A 173 -21.96 11.92 19.02
N LYS A 174 -21.74 10.60 19.19
CA LYS A 174 -21.65 9.96 20.52
C LYS A 174 -20.16 9.73 20.90
N GLY A 175 -19.81 9.79 22.19
CA GLY A 175 -18.45 9.47 22.69
C GLY A 175 -17.40 10.60 22.71
N LYS A 176 -16.10 10.22 22.79
CA LYS A 176 -14.95 11.14 22.89
C LYS A 176 -14.63 11.77 21.52
N ARG A 177 -15.22 12.94 21.27
CA ARG A 177 -15.11 13.75 20.04
C ARG A 177 -13.74 14.40 19.85
N ARG A 178 -12.70 13.66 19.46
CA ARG A 178 -11.34 14.19 19.25
C ARG A 178 -10.67 13.70 17.97
N LEU A 179 -10.22 14.64 17.13
CA LEU A 179 -9.32 14.38 16.00
C LEU A 179 -7.86 14.56 16.45
N SER A 180 -6.99 13.61 16.10
CA SER A 180 -5.55 13.74 16.32
C SER A 180 -4.86 14.18 15.02
N LEU A 181 -4.00 15.19 15.14
CA LEU A 181 -3.12 15.63 14.07
C LEU A 181 -1.69 15.31 14.53
N VAL A 182 -1.14 14.20 14.05
CA VAL A 182 0.25 13.79 14.33
C VAL A 182 1.18 14.39 13.28
N ASP A 183 2.43 14.63 13.68
CA ASP A 183 3.44 15.32 12.87
C ASP A 183 2.90 16.63 12.26
N ALA A 184 2.04 17.32 13.02
CA ALA A 184 1.39 18.54 12.58
C ALA A 184 2.32 19.75 12.74
N GLY A 185 2.49 20.53 11.67
CA GLY A 185 3.46 21.62 11.65
C GLY A 185 3.49 22.42 10.36
N PHE A 186 4.58 23.17 10.21
CA PHE A 186 4.85 23.98 9.03
C PHE A 186 6.12 23.52 8.33
N LEU A 187 6.08 23.44 7.00
CA LEU A 187 7.27 23.38 6.16
C LEU A 187 7.73 24.79 5.84
N GLU A 188 9.02 25.05 6.01
CA GLU A 188 9.66 26.33 5.72
C GLU A 188 10.06 26.44 4.23
N ARG A 189 10.35 27.67 3.79
CA ARG A 189 10.86 27.94 2.44
C ARG A 189 12.34 27.53 2.35
N GLY A 190 12.72 26.90 1.25
CA GLY A 190 14.13 26.62 0.93
C GLY A 190 14.63 25.24 1.35
N GLY A 191 13.86 24.47 2.13
CA GLY A 191 14.13 23.06 2.39
C GLY A 191 13.47 22.17 1.32
N ASN A 192 14.26 21.40 0.58
CA ASN A 192 13.79 20.24 -0.16
C ASN A 192 14.71 19.05 0.18
N PRO A 193 14.17 17.84 0.34
CA PRO A 193 14.98 16.64 0.45
C PRO A 193 15.90 16.42 -0.76
N ASP A 194 17.15 16.03 -0.50
CA ASP A 194 18.15 15.75 -1.54
C ASP A 194 17.84 14.48 -2.34
N VAL A 195 17.04 13.57 -1.79
CA VAL A 195 16.65 12.32 -2.45
C VAL A 195 15.14 12.31 -2.62
N SER A 196 14.71 11.93 -3.82
CA SER A 196 13.32 11.77 -4.19
C SER A 196 12.99 10.33 -4.54
N TYR A 197 11.70 10.02 -4.44
CA TYR A 197 11.12 8.72 -4.73
C TYR A 197 9.95 8.86 -5.71
N ALA A 198 9.81 7.92 -6.64
CA ALA A 198 8.65 7.84 -7.52
C ALA A 198 8.28 6.39 -7.82
N LYS A 199 6.97 6.14 -7.92
CA LYS A 199 6.40 4.94 -8.54
C LYS A 199 6.12 5.19 -10.02
N LEU A 200 6.58 4.30 -10.87
CA LEU A 200 6.47 4.36 -12.32
C LEU A 200 5.62 3.18 -12.79
N TYR A 201 4.50 3.51 -13.42
CA TYR A 201 3.52 2.53 -13.87
C TYR A 201 3.76 2.21 -15.35
N MET A 202 3.98 0.93 -15.65
CA MET A 202 4.34 0.43 -16.97
C MET A 202 3.37 -0.65 -17.48
N PRO A 203 2.04 -0.42 -17.43
CA PRO A 203 1.09 -1.45 -17.83
C PRO A 203 1.31 -1.91 -19.27
N GLY A 204 1.30 -3.23 -19.48
CA GLY A 204 1.63 -3.88 -20.75
C GLY A 204 3.13 -4.16 -20.96
N TYR A 205 4.00 -3.79 -20.01
CA TYR A 205 5.44 -4.03 -20.07
C TYR A 205 5.94 -4.65 -18.76
N ASP A 206 6.97 -5.50 -18.82
CA ASP A 206 7.67 -5.97 -17.63
C ASP A 206 8.71 -4.93 -17.20
N ALA A 207 8.50 -4.32 -16.03
CA ALA A 207 9.41 -3.32 -15.46
C ALA A 207 10.86 -3.84 -15.32
N ARG A 208 11.05 -5.15 -15.19
CA ARG A 208 12.38 -5.77 -14.99
C ARG A 208 13.26 -5.68 -16.22
N ASP A 209 12.69 -5.46 -17.41
CA ASP A 209 13.43 -5.39 -18.67
C ASP A 209 14.04 -4.01 -18.95
N TYR A 210 13.75 -3.01 -18.10
CA TYR A 210 14.11 -1.62 -18.32
C TYR A 210 15.03 -1.06 -17.24
N GLU A 211 15.90 -0.13 -17.64
CA GLU A 211 16.59 0.82 -16.78
C GLU A 211 15.83 2.15 -16.72
N SER A 212 16.03 2.91 -15.64
CA SER A 212 15.49 4.26 -15.49
C SER A 212 16.58 5.31 -15.55
N VAL A 213 16.39 6.31 -16.41
CA VAL A 213 17.30 7.47 -16.54
C VAL A 213 16.51 8.76 -16.31
N VAL A 214 16.92 9.55 -15.32
CA VAL A 214 16.14 10.69 -14.85
C VAL A 214 16.77 12.00 -15.32
N PHE A 215 15.94 12.89 -15.87
CA PHE A 215 16.31 14.22 -16.31
C PHE A 215 15.44 15.29 -15.64
N THR A 216 16.04 16.43 -15.32
CA THR A 216 15.33 17.64 -14.92
C THR A 216 14.49 18.18 -16.08
N SER A 217 13.58 19.11 -15.78
CA SER A 217 12.78 19.81 -16.81
C SER A 217 13.59 20.63 -17.81
N ILE A 218 14.85 20.96 -17.49
CA ILE A 218 15.79 21.68 -18.36
C ILE A 218 16.77 20.76 -19.09
N GLY A 219 16.54 19.43 -19.05
CA GLY A 219 17.32 18.45 -19.81
C GLY A 219 18.65 18.03 -19.18
N GLN A 220 18.83 18.27 -17.89
CA GLN A 220 20.01 17.79 -17.16
C GLN A 220 19.75 16.41 -16.54
N GLN A 221 20.62 15.44 -16.82
CA GLN A 221 20.58 14.14 -16.18
C GLN A 221 20.94 14.24 -14.69
N VAL A 222 20.22 13.50 -13.85
CA VAL A 222 20.52 13.32 -12.43
C VAL A 222 20.76 11.84 -12.11
N PRO A 223 21.62 11.51 -11.13
CA PRO A 223 21.76 10.13 -10.67
C PRO A 223 20.42 9.55 -10.21
N SER A 224 20.19 8.28 -10.57
CA SER A 224 19.03 7.51 -10.17
C SER A 224 19.38 6.06 -9.92
N ARG A 225 18.56 5.36 -9.15
CA ARG A 225 18.65 3.92 -8.90
C ARG A 225 17.26 3.31 -8.90
N ILE A 226 17.14 2.11 -9.47
CA ILE A 226 15.95 1.28 -9.28
C ILE A 226 15.94 0.83 -7.82
N PHE A 227 14.93 1.28 -7.08
CA PHE A 227 14.68 0.86 -5.71
C PHE A 227 14.08 -0.54 -5.69
N GLN A 228 13.10 -0.76 -6.57
CA GLN A 228 12.44 -2.04 -6.76
C GLN A 228 11.85 -2.16 -8.18
N ALA A 229 11.90 -3.36 -8.75
CA ALA A 229 11.15 -3.72 -9.94
C ALA A 229 10.73 -5.20 -9.80
N GLN A 230 9.44 -5.43 -9.56
CA GLN A 230 8.87 -6.77 -9.54
C GLN A 230 7.99 -6.99 -10.78
N GLN A 231 7.69 -8.24 -11.07
CA GLN A 231 6.76 -8.57 -12.14
C GLN A 231 5.36 -8.06 -11.76
N ASP A 232 4.64 -7.48 -12.73
CA ASP A 232 3.25 -7.02 -12.57
C ASP A 232 3.03 -5.91 -11.51
N GLU A 233 4.11 -5.37 -10.94
CA GLU A 233 4.12 -4.23 -10.01
C GLU A 233 4.76 -2.99 -10.62
N PRO A 234 4.44 -1.77 -10.11
CA PRO A 234 5.12 -0.56 -10.52
C PRO A 234 6.63 -0.62 -10.25
N MET A 235 7.43 -0.04 -11.15
CA MET A 235 8.85 0.21 -10.87
C MET A 235 8.97 1.35 -9.86
N GLU A 236 9.77 1.16 -8.84
CA GLU A 236 10.06 2.19 -7.84
C GLU A 236 11.49 2.67 -8.02
N ILE A 237 11.69 4.00 -8.02
CA ILE A 237 13.01 4.60 -8.22
C ILE A 237 13.34 5.60 -7.12
N LEU A 238 14.64 5.72 -6.83
CA LEU A 238 15.22 6.83 -6.08
C LEU A 238 16.07 7.67 -7.01
N PHE A 239 16.04 8.99 -6.86
CA PHE A 239 16.84 9.90 -7.68
C PHE A 239 17.27 11.16 -6.93
N ASP A 240 18.35 11.77 -7.41
CA ASP A 240 18.90 12.99 -6.83
C ASP A 240 17.98 14.19 -7.12
N ASN A 241 17.65 14.92 -6.06
CA ASN A 241 16.82 16.12 -6.07
C ASN A 241 17.51 17.28 -5.33
N SER A 242 18.82 17.21 -5.15
CA SER A 242 19.63 18.29 -4.54
C SER A 242 19.43 19.66 -5.23
N ARG A 243 19.02 19.66 -6.51
CA ARG A 243 18.70 20.86 -7.30
C ARG A 243 17.28 21.39 -7.11
N GLY A 244 16.39 20.64 -6.46
CA GLY A 244 15.05 21.08 -6.08
C GLY A 244 14.07 21.31 -7.24
N SER A 245 14.22 20.61 -8.38
CA SER A 245 13.23 20.68 -9.47
C SER A 245 11.89 20.08 -9.00
N THR A 246 10.77 20.65 -9.44
CA THR A 246 9.42 20.13 -9.14
C THR A 246 8.88 19.19 -10.21
N ILE A 247 9.59 19.09 -11.33
CA ILE A 247 9.23 18.27 -12.50
C ILE A 247 10.49 17.54 -12.98
N TYR A 248 10.35 16.25 -13.23
CA TYR A 248 11.37 15.43 -13.87
C TYR A 248 10.75 14.59 -15.00
N PHE A 249 11.62 14.15 -15.90
CA PHE A 249 11.31 13.19 -16.94
C PHE A 249 12.14 11.94 -16.71
N VAL A 250 11.47 10.80 -16.57
CA VAL A 250 12.11 9.49 -16.45
C VAL A 250 12.01 8.80 -17.80
N TYR A 251 13.15 8.49 -18.39
CA TYR A 251 13.25 7.70 -19.62
C TYR A 251 13.48 6.25 -19.24
N LEU A 252 12.68 5.36 -19.83
CA LEU A 252 12.76 3.92 -19.60
C LEU A 252 13.41 3.28 -20.83
N VAL A 253 14.59 2.71 -20.62
CA VAL A 253 15.46 2.20 -21.69
C VAL A 253 15.65 0.70 -21.52
N PRO A 254 15.48 -0.11 -22.58
CA PRO A 254 15.76 -1.54 -22.48
C PRO A 254 17.18 -1.82 -21.99
N LYS A 255 17.33 -2.76 -21.05
CA LYS A 255 18.61 -3.11 -20.41
C LYS A 255 19.69 -3.60 -21.38
N ASP A 256 19.27 -4.21 -22.47
CA ASP A 256 20.16 -4.66 -23.56
C ASP A 256 20.73 -3.50 -24.38
N LYS A 257 20.07 -2.33 -24.36
CA LYS A 257 20.46 -1.13 -25.11
C LYS A 257 21.14 -0.06 -24.27
N TYR A 258 21.03 -0.12 -22.95
CA TYR A 258 21.58 0.89 -22.07
C TYR A 258 22.42 0.28 -20.95
N LYS A 259 23.69 0.70 -20.93
CA LYS A 259 24.60 0.38 -19.83
C LYS A 259 24.75 1.62 -18.95
N PRO A 260 24.18 1.63 -17.73
CA PRO A 260 24.30 2.78 -16.85
C PRO A 260 25.77 3.03 -16.51
N ALA A 261 26.19 4.29 -16.57
CA ALA A 261 27.51 4.68 -16.09
C ALA A 261 27.63 4.35 -14.58
N PRO A 262 28.81 3.91 -14.10
CA PRO A 262 29.05 3.76 -12.68
C PRO A 262 28.75 5.08 -11.95
N SER A 263 27.96 5.02 -10.88
CA SER A 263 27.61 6.18 -10.08
C SER A 263 27.98 5.94 -8.62
N GLU A 264 28.79 6.84 -8.07
CA GLU A 264 29.11 6.88 -6.64
C GLU A 264 27.96 7.43 -5.77
N TRP A 265 26.89 7.93 -6.41
CA TRP A 265 25.75 8.49 -5.70
C TRP A 265 25.02 7.42 -4.89
N GLU A 266 24.99 7.60 -3.57
CA GLU A 266 24.27 6.76 -2.63
C GLU A 266 23.08 7.55 -2.05
N PRO A 267 21.84 7.05 -2.19
CA PRO A 267 20.66 7.73 -1.65
C PRO A 267 20.63 7.63 -0.11
N LYS A 268 21.13 8.66 0.57
CA LYS A 268 21.11 8.77 2.04
C LYS A 268 19.82 9.41 2.53
N THR A 269 18.74 8.63 2.59
CA THR A 269 17.42 9.15 2.94
C THR A 269 16.51 8.09 3.58
N GLY A 270 15.47 8.55 4.27
CA GLY A 270 14.32 7.77 4.71
C GLY A 270 14.68 6.58 5.58
N VAL A 271 13.71 5.67 5.66
CA VAL A 271 13.92 4.31 6.17
C VAL A 271 13.35 3.35 5.13
N THR A 272 14.13 2.35 4.79
CA THR A 272 13.71 1.25 3.91
C THR A 272 13.48 0.03 4.79
N LEU A 273 12.45 -0.76 4.49
CA LEU A 273 12.25 -2.09 5.05
C LEU A 273 12.38 -3.10 3.91
N GLU A 274 13.30 -4.05 4.02
CA GLU A 274 13.34 -5.25 3.18
C GLU A 274 12.87 -6.45 4.00
N THR A 275 11.99 -7.26 3.43
CA THR A 275 11.54 -8.52 4.03
C THR A 275 11.98 -9.70 3.18
N ARG A 276 12.51 -10.71 3.85
CA ARG A 276 12.83 -12.01 3.25
C ARG A 276 12.19 -13.12 4.07
N TYR A 277 12.00 -14.29 3.47
CA TYR A 277 11.53 -15.47 4.20
C TYR A 277 12.47 -16.66 4.02
N THR A 278 12.43 -17.58 4.99
CA THR A 278 13.20 -18.82 4.95
C THR A 278 12.47 -19.98 5.63
N THR A 279 12.84 -21.20 5.26
CA THR A 279 12.40 -22.45 5.92
C THR A 279 13.48 -23.05 6.83
N LYS A 280 14.56 -22.30 7.08
CA LYS A 280 15.63 -22.68 8.02
C LYS A 280 15.16 -22.67 9.47
N ASN A 281 15.89 -23.36 10.34
CA ASN A 281 15.56 -23.40 11.76
C ASN A 281 15.88 -22.04 12.41
N HIS A 282 15.04 -21.60 13.35
CA HIS A 282 15.24 -20.34 14.07
C HIS A 282 16.55 -20.31 14.86
N SER A 283 17.05 -21.46 15.29
CA SER A 283 18.36 -21.58 15.94
C SER A 283 19.51 -21.05 15.07
N GLU A 284 19.40 -21.13 13.74
CA GLU A 284 20.39 -20.61 12.78
C GLU A 284 20.41 -19.08 12.72
N CYS A 285 19.32 -18.41 13.12
CA CYS A 285 19.19 -16.95 13.08
C CYS A 285 19.41 -16.29 14.45
N LYS A 286 19.68 -17.06 15.51
CA LYS A 286 19.69 -16.57 16.90
C LYS A 286 20.63 -15.38 17.12
N GLU A 287 21.85 -15.47 16.57
CA GLU A 287 22.89 -14.45 16.64
C GLU A 287 23.02 -13.70 15.32
N LEU A 288 23.56 -12.48 15.37
CA LEU A 288 23.71 -11.60 14.20
C LEU A 288 24.43 -12.28 13.03
N SER A 289 25.54 -12.98 13.29
CA SER A 289 26.31 -13.66 12.25
C SER A 289 25.51 -14.77 11.55
N GLY A 290 24.73 -15.52 12.32
CA GLY A 290 23.82 -16.55 11.81
C GLY A 290 22.69 -15.94 10.97
N LEU A 291 22.05 -14.89 11.49
CA LEU A 291 21.00 -14.15 10.78
C LEU A 291 21.51 -13.62 9.43
N LEU A 292 22.67 -12.95 9.41
CA LEU A 292 23.27 -12.44 8.16
C LEU A 292 23.64 -13.56 7.19
N LYS A 293 24.14 -14.70 7.69
CA LYS A 293 24.43 -15.87 6.86
C LYS A 293 23.16 -16.40 6.19
N VAL A 294 22.04 -16.48 6.93
CA VAL A 294 20.74 -16.90 6.38
C VAL A 294 20.21 -15.85 5.40
N TRP A 295 20.28 -14.57 5.74
CA TRP A 295 19.84 -13.46 4.88
C TRP A 295 20.52 -13.50 3.51
N ASN A 296 21.84 -13.67 3.49
CA ASN A 296 22.64 -13.59 2.26
C ASN A 296 22.56 -14.87 1.41
N ASN A 297 22.39 -16.05 2.02
CA ASN A 297 22.59 -17.33 1.32
C ASN A 297 21.33 -18.20 1.20
N ALA A 298 20.32 -18.01 2.04
CA ALA A 298 19.18 -18.94 2.13
C ALA A 298 17.80 -18.26 2.12
N ALA A 299 17.72 -16.99 2.50
CA ALA A 299 16.47 -16.26 2.55
C ALA A 299 16.06 -15.78 1.15
N LYS A 300 14.78 -15.95 0.82
CA LYS A 300 14.20 -15.51 -0.46
C LYS A 300 13.56 -14.13 -0.28
N PRO A 301 13.69 -13.21 -1.26
CA PRO A 301 13.05 -11.90 -1.20
C PRO A 301 11.53 -12.06 -1.14
N VAL A 302 10.90 -11.20 -0.34
CA VAL A 302 9.46 -10.98 -0.36
C VAL A 302 9.19 -9.64 -1.03
N ASP A 303 9.63 -8.55 -0.39
CA ASP A 303 9.33 -7.20 -0.85
C ASP A 303 10.24 -6.18 -0.13
N LYS A 304 10.30 -4.96 -0.68
CA LYS A 304 11.05 -3.82 -0.16
C LYS A 304 10.27 -2.52 -0.36
N THR A 305 10.11 -1.75 0.71
CA THR A 305 9.35 -0.48 0.69
C THR A 305 10.02 0.63 1.51
N LEU A 306 9.62 1.88 1.26
CA LEU A 306 9.90 3.00 2.15
C LEU A 306 8.91 3.00 3.32
N VAL A 307 9.43 3.21 4.53
CA VAL A 307 8.65 3.28 5.76
C VAL A 307 9.03 4.53 6.56
N ASP A 308 8.13 4.98 7.43
CA ASP A 308 8.38 6.18 8.25
C ASP A 308 9.38 5.94 9.38
N ASN A 309 9.52 4.69 9.85
CA ASN A 309 10.35 4.34 11.01
C ASN A 309 10.49 2.81 11.16
N VAL A 310 11.18 2.39 12.22
CA VAL A 310 11.46 0.97 12.55
C VAL A 310 10.36 0.33 13.43
N HIS A 311 9.21 1.01 13.62
CA HIS A 311 8.13 0.52 14.47
C HIS A 311 6.95 -0.07 13.68
N HIS A 312 6.88 -1.39 13.68
CA HIS A 312 5.76 -2.17 13.13
C HIS A 312 5.35 -3.24 14.13
N SER A 313 4.03 -3.45 14.26
CA SER A 313 3.45 -4.46 15.16
C SER A 313 2.88 -5.68 14.42
N PHE A 314 3.08 -5.73 13.10
CA PHE A 314 2.60 -6.75 12.18
C PHE A 314 3.44 -6.66 10.88
N PRO A 315 3.57 -7.75 10.11
CA PRO A 315 4.24 -7.71 8.81
C PRO A 315 3.46 -6.82 7.83
N ILE A 316 4.17 -5.91 7.15
CA ILE A 316 3.59 -5.04 6.13
C ILE A 316 3.87 -5.54 4.70
N HIS A 317 4.62 -6.62 4.51
CA HIS A 317 4.80 -7.22 3.19
C HIS A 317 3.98 -8.49 3.08
N HIS A 318 3.27 -8.62 1.97
CA HIS A 318 2.42 -9.76 1.69
C HIS A 318 3.25 -10.94 1.18
N LEU A 319 2.91 -12.16 1.60
CA LEU A 319 3.50 -13.40 1.09
C LEU A 319 2.38 -14.31 0.62
N SER A 320 2.15 -14.29 -0.69
CA SER A 320 1.02 -14.94 -1.39
C SER A 320 1.00 -16.46 -1.22
N ASP A 321 2.16 -17.07 -0.92
CA ASP A 321 2.36 -18.52 -0.89
C ASP A 321 2.49 -19.11 0.52
N LEU A 322 1.58 -18.82 1.44
CA LEU A 322 1.52 -19.53 2.74
C LEU A 322 1.05 -21.01 2.64
N LYS A 323 1.26 -21.69 1.51
CA LYS A 323 0.98 -23.14 1.37
C LYS A 323 2.14 -23.97 1.94
N GLY A 324 1.91 -24.68 3.06
CA GLY A 324 2.81 -25.72 3.59
C GLY A 324 2.91 -25.82 5.13
N ASN A 325 3.20 -27.04 5.63
CA ASN A 325 3.25 -27.39 7.07
C ASN A 325 4.55 -27.00 7.82
N LYS A 326 5.53 -26.34 7.19
CA LYS A 326 6.75 -25.90 7.89
C LYS A 326 6.62 -24.45 8.37
N PRO A 327 6.95 -24.13 9.63
CA PRO A 327 6.96 -22.74 10.09
C PRO A 327 7.99 -21.95 9.28
N ARG A 328 7.53 -20.91 8.59
CA ARG A 328 8.40 -19.99 7.85
C ARG A 328 8.85 -18.87 8.79
N LEU A 329 10.13 -18.55 8.73
CA LEU A 329 10.68 -17.38 9.41
C LEU A 329 10.70 -16.21 8.43
N ALA A 330 10.24 -15.06 8.91
CA ALA A 330 10.44 -13.78 8.28
C ALA A 330 11.71 -13.13 8.84
N LEU A 331 12.53 -12.58 7.95
CA LEU A 331 13.67 -11.75 8.29
C LEU A 331 13.37 -10.34 7.80
N TYR A 332 13.60 -9.36 8.66
CA TYR A 332 13.36 -7.95 8.39
C TYR A 332 14.67 -7.19 8.53
N ARG A 333 14.99 -6.37 7.53
CA ARG A 333 16.13 -5.45 7.57
C ARG A 333 15.61 -4.06 7.31
N TYR A 334 15.80 -3.18 8.29
CA TYR A 334 15.63 -1.76 8.10
C TYR A 334 16.97 -1.11 7.83
N GLU A 335 17.01 -0.21 6.86
CA GLU A 335 18.14 0.71 6.67
C GLU A 335 17.60 2.13 6.60
N GLY A 336 18.12 3.02 7.44
CA GLY A 336 17.72 4.43 7.43
C GLY A 336 18.88 5.36 7.74
N PHE A 337 18.70 6.63 7.38
CA PHE A 337 19.72 7.65 7.58
C PHE A 337 19.20 8.75 8.49
N PHE A 338 20.00 9.17 9.46
CA PHE A 338 19.64 10.20 10.44
C PHE A 338 20.78 11.19 10.62
N ARG A 339 20.45 12.42 11.03
CA ARG A 339 21.42 13.50 11.21
C ARG A 339 21.69 13.76 12.69
N ILE A 340 22.97 13.85 13.02
CA ILE A 340 23.47 14.29 14.32
C ILE A 340 23.93 15.73 14.22
N GLU A 341 23.25 16.63 14.92
CA GLU A 341 23.63 18.05 15.00
C GLU A 341 24.73 18.29 16.05
N LYS A 342 24.67 17.56 17.17
CA LYS A 342 25.58 17.73 18.29
C LYS A 342 26.35 16.43 18.53
N PRO A 343 27.67 16.42 18.39
CA PRO A 343 28.45 15.22 18.67
C PRO A 343 28.32 14.84 20.15
N GLY A 344 28.44 13.56 20.46
CA GLY A 344 28.35 13.08 21.84
C GLY A 344 28.01 11.60 21.97
N GLU A 345 27.78 11.17 23.21
CA GLU A 345 27.29 9.83 23.52
C GLU A 345 25.77 9.77 23.32
N TYR A 346 25.34 8.84 22.47
CA TYR A 346 23.94 8.51 22.22
C TYR A 346 23.63 7.12 22.77
N VAL A 347 22.44 6.95 23.32
CA VAL A 347 21.91 5.65 23.73
C VAL A 347 20.86 5.22 22.72
N PHE A 348 20.96 3.99 22.22
CA PHE A 348 19.92 3.36 21.42
C PHE A 348 19.23 2.27 22.25
N ALA A 349 17.96 2.00 21.97
CA ALA A 349 17.20 0.92 22.57
C ALA A 349 16.33 0.18 21.55
N THR A 350 16.04 -1.09 21.83
CA THR A 350 15.17 -1.95 21.00
C THR A 350 14.06 -2.61 21.81
N ALA A 351 12.91 -2.82 21.17
CA ALA A 351 11.89 -3.77 21.63
C ALA A 351 11.41 -4.60 20.44
N SER A 352 11.50 -5.93 20.54
CA SER A 352 11.12 -6.83 19.45
C SER A 352 10.47 -8.10 19.95
N ASN A 353 9.65 -8.70 19.09
CA ASN A 353 9.43 -10.14 19.16
C ASN A 353 10.63 -10.82 18.52
N TRP A 354 11.22 -11.79 19.22
CA TRP A 354 12.39 -12.54 18.75
C TRP A 354 13.59 -11.62 18.46
N ALA A 355 14.68 -12.17 17.94
CA ALA A 355 15.97 -11.49 17.96
C ALA A 355 15.95 -10.14 17.25
N SER A 356 16.60 -9.14 17.85
CA SER A 356 16.89 -7.87 17.19
C SER A 356 18.34 -7.45 17.36
N HIS A 357 18.87 -6.87 16.30
CA HIS A 357 20.22 -6.31 16.27
C HIS A 357 20.17 -4.93 15.66
N LEU A 358 20.84 -3.95 16.28
CA LEU A 358 20.90 -2.57 15.81
C LEU A 358 22.36 -2.19 15.62
N LEU A 359 22.68 -1.73 14.41
CA LEU A 359 23.99 -1.24 14.04
C LEU A 359 23.90 0.25 13.68
N VAL A 360 24.96 1.00 13.99
CA VAL A 360 25.15 2.38 13.55
C VAL A 360 26.48 2.47 12.82
N ASP A 361 26.45 2.95 11.57
CA ASP A 361 27.60 2.97 10.64
C ASP A 361 28.31 1.61 10.54
N GLY A 362 27.53 0.53 10.47
CA GLY A 362 28.04 -0.85 10.41
C GLY A 362 28.61 -1.39 11.73
N LYS A 363 28.66 -0.58 12.80
CA LYS A 363 29.08 -1.03 14.14
C LYS A 363 27.89 -1.53 14.94
N LEU A 364 27.98 -2.74 15.48
CA LEU A 364 26.96 -3.30 16.38
C LEU A 364 26.84 -2.47 17.67
N VAL A 365 25.66 -1.92 17.92
CA VAL A 365 25.33 -1.13 19.12
C VAL A 365 24.47 -1.95 20.09
N ILE A 366 23.48 -2.69 19.57
CA ILE A 366 22.59 -3.53 20.37
C ILE A 366 22.53 -4.93 19.77
N SER A 367 22.66 -5.94 20.61
CA SER A 367 22.32 -7.32 20.28
C SER A 367 21.37 -7.87 21.33
N TRP A 368 20.18 -8.29 20.91
CA TRP A 368 19.22 -9.00 21.75
C TRP A 368 18.83 -10.30 21.04
N PRO A 369 19.66 -11.37 21.16
CA PRO A 369 19.45 -12.61 20.43
C PRO A 369 18.31 -13.46 21.01
N GLY A 370 17.85 -14.41 20.20
CA GLY A 370 16.94 -15.48 20.60
C GLY A 370 15.47 -15.10 20.77
N GLU A 371 14.72 -16.03 21.35
CA GLU A 371 13.28 -15.94 21.56
C GLU A 371 12.91 -15.09 22.77
N HIS A 372 12.03 -14.13 22.55
CA HIS A 372 11.48 -13.29 23.61
C HIS A 372 10.28 -12.49 23.11
N SER A 373 9.54 -11.91 24.05
CA SER A 373 8.46 -10.97 23.76
C SER A 373 8.96 -9.53 23.80
N TYR A 374 8.42 -8.68 22.93
CA TYR A 374 8.67 -7.24 22.91
C TYR A 374 8.43 -6.56 24.26
N ARG A 375 7.54 -7.12 25.09
CA ARG A 375 7.21 -6.62 26.43
C ARG A 375 8.44 -6.52 27.35
N SER A 376 9.42 -7.40 27.17
CA SER A 376 10.65 -7.40 27.97
C SER A 376 11.60 -6.25 27.63
N GLY A 377 11.43 -5.59 26.47
CA GLY A 377 12.25 -4.45 26.01
C GLY A 377 11.47 -3.13 25.94
N ILE A 378 10.15 -3.13 26.12
CA ILE A 378 9.27 -1.99 25.84
C ILE A 378 9.51 -0.75 26.72
N ARG A 379 10.22 -0.89 27.85
CA ARG A 379 10.63 0.24 28.70
C ARG A 379 12.09 0.65 28.46
N GLY A 380 12.70 0.16 27.39
CA GLY A 380 14.10 0.40 27.06
C GLY A 380 15.05 -0.47 27.89
N GLN A 381 14.69 -1.69 28.28
CA GLN A 381 15.59 -2.56 29.05
C GLN A 381 16.77 -3.09 28.22
N LYS A 382 16.71 -2.96 26.89
CA LYS A 382 17.69 -3.45 25.94
C LYS A 382 18.28 -2.27 25.19
N GLN A 383 19.46 -1.86 25.63
CA GLN A 383 20.12 -0.64 25.18
C GLN A 383 21.57 -0.87 24.79
N GLY A 384 22.12 0.06 24.02
CA GLY A 384 23.53 0.16 23.71
C GLY A 384 23.94 1.62 23.53
N LYS A 385 25.23 1.89 23.69
CA LYS A 385 25.78 3.25 23.61
C LYS A 385 26.75 3.36 22.45
N VAL A 386 26.77 4.53 21.82
CA VAL A 386 27.72 4.85 20.76
C VAL A 386 28.03 6.35 20.76
N SER A 387 29.29 6.71 20.57
CA SER A 387 29.72 8.09 20.36
C SER A 387 29.60 8.44 18.89
N LEU A 388 28.83 9.49 18.57
CA LEU A 388 28.60 9.94 17.20
C LEU A 388 29.20 11.33 16.99
N LYS A 389 29.71 11.56 15.78
CA LYS A 389 30.15 12.87 15.33
C LYS A 389 28.96 13.65 14.79
N ALA A 390 29.13 14.95 14.52
CA ALA A 390 28.13 15.67 13.76
C ALA A 390 28.14 15.17 12.30
N GLY A 391 26.96 15.05 11.69
CA GLY A 391 26.82 14.57 10.31
C GLY A 391 25.69 13.56 10.13
N VAL A 392 25.66 12.95 8.94
CA VAL A 392 24.70 11.89 8.59
C VAL A 392 25.28 10.54 8.97
N HIS A 393 24.48 9.73 9.64
CA HIS A 393 24.81 8.38 10.10
C HIS A 393 23.80 7.37 9.55
N LYS A 394 24.25 6.13 9.33
CA LYS A 394 23.41 5.02 8.89
C LYS A 394 22.95 4.21 10.09
N LEU A 395 21.67 3.89 10.15
CA LEU A 395 21.08 2.91 11.07
C LEU A 395 20.72 1.64 10.30
N GLU A 396 21.12 0.49 10.82
CA GLU A 396 20.62 -0.81 10.36
C GLU A 396 19.95 -1.53 11.52
N TYR A 397 18.74 -2.05 11.30
CA TYR A 397 18.01 -2.83 12.27
C TYR A 397 17.62 -4.18 11.65
N LEU A 398 18.09 -5.27 12.23
CA LEU A 398 17.79 -6.62 11.77
C LEU A 398 16.91 -7.32 12.80
N ASN A 399 15.85 -7.97 12.33
CA ASN A 399 14.99 -8.84 13.13
C ASN A 399 14.73 -10.14 12.39
N TYR A 400 14.57 -11.23 13.13
CA TYR A 400 13.89 -12.40 12.60
C TYR A 400 12.76 -12.77 13.55
N SER A 401 11.65 -13.27 13.00
CA SER A 401 10.54 -13.83 13.77
C SER A 401 9.75 -14.82 12.91
N PRO A 402 8.96 -15.73 13.52
CA PRO A 402 7.97 -16.49 12.76
C PRO A 402 7.06 -15.55 11.97
N TRP A 403 6.71 -15.95 10.75
CA TRP A 403 5.81 -15.18 9.90
C TRP A 403 4.53 -14.79 10.65
N GLY A 404 4.05 -13.56 10.45
CA GLY A 404 2.86 -13.04 11.16
C GLY A 404 3.11 -12.53 12.59
N LYS A 405 4.29 -12.77 13.19
CA LYS A 405 4.58 -12.38 14.59
C LYS A 405 5.46 -11.14 14.74
N MET A 406 5.61 -10.36 13.68
CA MET A 406 6.49 -9.18 13.67
C MET A 406 6.12 -8.21 14.78
N PHE A 407 7.12 -7.83 15.57
CA PHE A 407 7.10 -6.60 16.35
C PHE A 407 8.52 -6.08 16.37
N THR A 408 8.73 -4.85 15.89
CA THR A 408 10.03 -4.19 15.93
C THR A 408 9.86 -2.76 16.41
N LEU A 409 10.89 -2.23 17.06
CA LEU A 409 10.92 -0.86 17.52
C LEU A 409 12.38 -0.44 17.75
N ALA A 410 12.74 0.74 17.27
CA ALA A 410 13.98 1.42 17.63
C ALA A 410 13.67 2.72 18.41
N ALA A 411 14.45 2.97 19.46
CA ALA A 411 14.39 4.17 20.26
C ALA A 411 15.80 4.72 20.48
N TRP A 412 15.90 6.01 20.79
CA TRP A 412 17.16 6.67 21.06
C TRP A 412 17.05 7.78 22.10
N GLN A 413 18.18 8.07 22.72
CA GLN A 413 18.37 9.15 23.67
C GLN A 413 19.52 10.02 23.16
N LYS A 414 19.19 11.25 22.77
CA LYS A 414 20.18 12.27 22.42
C LYS A 414 20.89 12.76 23.71
N PRO A 415 22.09 13.36 23.61
CA PRO A 415 22.79 13.93 24.76
C PRO A 415 21.89 14.87 25.57
N LYS A 416 21.76 14.59 26.87
CA LYS A 416 20.92 15.36 27.83
C LYS A 416 19.40 15.32 27.57
N GLU A 417 18.94 14.49 26.64
CA GLU A 417 17.52 14.26 26.41
C GLU A 417 17.04 12.96 27.10
N LYS A 418 15.73 12.70 27.04
CA LYS A 418 15.13 11.44 27.50
C LYS A 418 15.05 10.45 26.34
N LEU A 419 15.12 9.15 26.66
CA LEU A 419 14.86 8.09 25.70
C LEU A 419 13.46 8.26 25.08
N GLY A 420 13.38 8.15 23.76
CA GLY A 420 12.13 8.18 23.00
C GLY A 420 12.22 7.40 21.70
N LEU A 421 11.06 7.10 21.10
CA LEU A 421 10.97 6.44 19.80
C LEU A 421 11.79 7.22 18.74
N MET A 422 12.51 6.49 17.89
CA MET A 422 12.98 7.04 16.61
C MET A 422 11.79 7.10 15.67
N ALA A 423 11.22 8.29 15.52
CA ALA A 423 10.05 8.54 14.68
C ALA A 423 10.49 9.09 13.31
N ARG A 424 9.52 9.35 12.44
CA ARG A 424 9.74 9.88 11.08
C ARG A 424 10.68 11.08 11.04
N ASP A 425 10.49 12.06 11.95
CA ASP A 425 11.31 13.27 12.03
C ASP A 425 12.74 13.04 12.52
N ASP A 426 13.06 11.85 13.04
CA ASP A 426 14.41 11.51 13.45
C ASP A 426 15.25 10.98 12.25
N PHE A 427 14.63 10.69 11.11
CA PHE A 427 15.29 10.25 9.87
C PHE A 427 15.30 11.36 8.80
N LEU A 428 16.22 11.26 7.84
CA LEU A 428 16.29 12.20 6.71
C LEU A 428 15.03 12.05 5.83
N PRO A 429 14.40 13.16 5.40
CA PRO A 429 13.17 13.10 4.63
C PRO A 429 13.43 12.61 3.20
N VAL A 430 12.38 12.04 2.59
CA VAL A 430 12.31 11.70 1.16
C VAL A 430 11.25 12.59 0.53
N GLU A 431 11.53 13.13 -0.65
CA GLU A 431 10.50 13.84 -1.43
C GLU A 431 9.76 12.86 -2.35
N HIS A 432 8.43 12.89 -2.34
CA HIS A 432 7.62 12.00 -3.18
C HIS A 432 7.23 12.68 -4.50
N PHE A 433 7.26 11.91 -5.58
CA PHE A 433 6.83 12.31 -6.90
C PHE A 433 5.80 11.31 -7.44
N VAL A 434 4.81 11.84 -8.17
CA VAL A 434 3.76 11.06 -8.83
C VAL A 434 3.94 11.09 -10.34
N ALA A 435 3.71 9.96 -10.99
CA ALA A 435 3.61 9.90 -12.44
C ALA A 435 2.32 10.61 -12.92
N THR A 436 2.47 11.52 -13.88
CA THR A 436 1.37 12.40 -14.34
C THR A 436 1.08 12.29 -15.84
N ALA A 437 2.05 11.83 -16.63
CA ALA A 437 1.89 11.59 -18.05
C ALA A 437 2.91 10.58 -18.54
N ILE A 438 2.61 9.91 -19.64
CA ILE A 438 3.53 9.04 -20.38
C ILE A 438 3.76 9.63 -21.77
N GLY A 439 4.86 9.30 -22.43
CA GLY A 439 5.13 9.66 -23.82
C GLY A 439 5.88 8.52 -24.50
N TYR A 440 5.40 8.09 -25.65
CA TYR A 440 6.01 7.02 -26.45
C TYR A 440 6.91 7.63 -27.54
N LYS A 441 8.05 7.00 -27.84
CA LYS A 441 9.00 7.54 -28.83
C LYS A 441 8.35 7.65 -30.21
N ASP A 442 7.53 6.66 -30.55
CA ASP A 442 6.64 6.70 -31.71
C ASP A 442 5.43 7.60 -31.38
N LEU A 443 5.63 8.92 -31.50
CA LEU A 443 4.65 10.00 -31.25
C LEU A 443 3.34 9.90 -32.07
N THR A 444 3.19 8.91 -32.95
CA THR A 444 2.00 8.67 -33.78
C THR A 444 0.90 7.88 -33.07
N LYS A 445 1.16 7.25 -31.93
CA LYS A 445 0.12 6.54 -31.17
C LYS A 445 -0.63 7.52 -30.25
N ASP A 446 -1.87 7.83 -30.62
CA ASP A 446 -2.88 8.26 -29.65
C ASP A 446 -2.97 7.17 -28.55
N GLY A 447 -3.24 7.55 -27.29
CA GLY A 447 -3.33 6.56 -26.21
C GLY A 447 -3.05 7.10 -24.81
N GLY A 448 -2.66 6.20 -23.93
CA GLY A 448 -2.44 6.48 -22.52
C GLY A 448 -1.92 5.23 -21.78
N SER A 449 -1.82 5.36 -20.47
CA SER A 449 -1.44 4.32 -19.52
C SER A 449 -2.32 4.51 -18.26
N PHE A 450 -2.04 3.83 -17.17
CA PHE A 450 -2.73 4.08 -15.90
C PHE A 450 -1.90 3.74 -14.68
N LYS A 451 -2.27 4.35 -13.55
CA LYS A 451 -1.82 4.01 -12.21
C LYS A 451 -2.94 3.32 -11.41
N TRP A 452 -2.55 2.49 -10.46
CA TRP A 452 -3.46 1.81 -9.54
C TRP A 452 -2.93 1.83 -8.11
N GLN A 453 -3.84 1.81 -7.13
CA GLN A 453 -3.52 1.66 -5.72
C GLN A 453 -4.74 1.18 -4.91
N ALA A 454 -4.51 0.39 -3.86
CA ALA A 454 -5.54 0.10 -2.87
C ALA A 454 -5.83 1.34 -2.02
N ILE A 455 -7.10 1.64 -1.79
CA ILE A 455 -7.55 2.82 -1.02
C ILE A 455 -8.43 2.46 0.18
N ASP A 456 -9.05 1.28 0.16
CA ASP A 456 -9.70 0.68 1.33
C ASP A 456 -9.72 -0.84 1.20
N ASP A 457 -9.93 -1.53 2.31
CA ASP A 457 -10.13 -2.98 2.33
C ASP A 457 -11.01 -3.40 3.51
N TRP A 458 -11.74 -4.50 3.34
CA TRP A 458 -12.53 -5.12 4.41
C TRP A 458 -12.02 -6.54 4.60
N ARG A 459 -11.75 -6.95 5.84
CA ARG A 459 -11.19 -8.26 6.19
C ARG A 459 -12.05 -8.93 7.26
N LEU A 460 -12.20 -10.26 7.18
CA LEU A 460 -12.81 -11.05 8.27
C LEU A 460 -11.78 -11.53 9.30
N ASP A 461 -10.57 -11.81 8.84
CA ASP A 461 -9.41 -12.23 9.64
C ASP A 461 -8.15 -11.57 9.07
N HIS A 462 -6.99 -11.76 9.69
CA HIS A 462 -5.68 -11.23 9.32
C HIS A 462 -5.12 -11.78 7.98
N GLY A 463 -5.93 -11.78 6.90
CA GLY A 463 -5.48 -11.91 5.51
C GLY A 463 -5.95 -13.14 4.73
N LYS A 464 -6.97 -13.89 5.18
CA LYS A 464 -7.53 -15.01 4.41
C LYS A 464 -8.68 -14.56 3.51
N GLU A 465 -9.73 -14.02 4.11
CA GLU A 465 -10.88 -13.46 3.40
C GLU A 465 -10.84 -11.94 3.51
N ALA A 466 -10.71 -11.29 2.35
CA ALA A 466 -10.80 -9.84 2.25
C ALA A 466 -11.55 -9.41 0.99
N MET A 467 -11.97 -8.14 0.94
CA MET A 467 -12.37 -7.41 -0.25
C MET A 467 -11.52 -6.14 -0.34
N VAL A 468 -11.19 -5.69 -1.54
CA VAL A 468 -10.27 -4.57 -1.73
C VAL A 468 -10.89 -3.53 -2.66
N ARG A 469 -10.95 -2.28 -2.20
CA ARG A 469 -11.32 -1.13 -3.01
C ARG A 469 -10.06 -0.50 -3.58
N MET A 470 -9.99 -0.47 -4.90
CA MET A 470 -8.87 0.05 -5.68
C MET A 470 -9.27 1.37 -6.32
N ARG A 471 -8.31 2.29 -6.44
CA ARG A 471 -8.41 3.48 -7.30
C ARG A 471 -7.56 3.28 -8.53
N PHE A 472 -8.12 3.66 -9.68
CA PHE A 472 -7.41 3.69 -10.96
C PHE A 472 -7.48 5.10 -11.53
N ASP A 473 -6.35 5.58 -12.05
CA ASP A 473 -6.30 6.86 -12.74
C ASP A 473 -5.61 6.70 -14.10
N ALA A 474 -6.27 7.17 -15.15
CA ALA A 474 -5.70 7.23 -16.49
C ALA A 474 -4.54 8.23 -16.54
N MET A 475 -3.50 7.87 -17.30
CA MET A 475 -2.35 8.70 -17.60
C MET A 475 -2.33 8.99 -19.10
N GLU A 476 -2.44 10.25 -19.46
CA GLU A 476 -2.51 10.63 -20.87
C GLU A 476 -1.14 10.53 -21.54
N ALA A 477 -1.12 10.10 -22.80
CA ALA A 477 0.10 10.12 -23.63
C ALA A 477 0.35 11.51 -24.26
N LYS A 478 -0.72 12.26 -24.51
CA LYS A 478 -0.71 13.57 -25.17
C LYS A 478 -1.72 14.50 -24.49
N ARG A 479 -1.28 15.69 -24.09
CA ARG A 479 -2.09 16.69 -23.36
C ARG A 479 -3.07 17.48 -24.22
N ASP A 480 -2.95 17.40 -25.54
CA ASP A 480 -3.79 18.11 -26.52
C ASP A 480 -4.95 17.25 -27.04
N GLY A 481 -5.02 15.97 -26.66
CA GLY A 481 -6.10 15.07 -27.04
C GLY A 481 -7.28 15.15 -26.07
N TYR A 482 -8.48 15.41 -26.58
CA TYR A 482 -9.72 15.19 -25.83
C TYR A 482 -10.03 13.69 -25.82
N TYR A 483 -9.50 12.98 -24.82
CA TYR A 483 -9.76 11.56 -24.63
C TYR A 483 -10.86 11.30 -23.60
N SER A 484 -11.61 10.22 -23.81
CA SER A 484 -12.41 9.59 -22.76
C SER A 484 -11.87 8.18 -22.49
N TYR A 485 -12.20 7.63 -21.33
CA TYR A 485 -11.59 6.42 -20.81
C TYR A 485 -12.66 5.43 -20.40
N ARG A 486 -12.47 4.16 -20.80
CA ARG A 486 -13.34 3.05 -20.41
C ARG A 486 -12.49 1.93 -19.83
N TRP A 487 -12.89 1.44 -18.67
CA TRP A 487 -12.22 0.41 -17.90
C TRP A 487 -13.00 -0.88 -18.01
N LYS A 488 -12.32 -2.01 -18.22
CA LYS A 488 -12.92 -3.34 -18.15
C LYS A 488 -12.14 -4.18 -17.15
N PHE A 489 -12.89 -4.89 -16.31
CA PHE A 489 -12.36 -5.76 -15.26
C PHE A 489 -12.69 -7.22 -15.56
N ASP A 490 -11.93 -8.12 -14.96
CA ASP A 490 -12.16 -9.58 -15.09
C ASP A 490 -13.40 -10.08 -14.35
N ASP A 491 -14.07 -9.22 -13.59
CA ASP A 491 -15.36 -9.44 -12.95
C ASP A 491 -16.56 -9.07 -13.85
N GLY A 492 -16.27 -8.59 -15.07
CA GLY A 492 -17.25 -8.20 -16.08
C GLY A 492 -17.76 -6.77 -15.96
N LYS A 493 -17.34 -6.00 -14.95
CA LYS A 493 -17.72 -4.58 -14.83
C LYS A 493 -17.02 -3.73 -15.88
N ILE A 494 -17.76 -2.71 -16.31
CA ILE A 494 -17.27 -1.67 -17.22
C ILE A 494 -17.54 -0.31 -16.58
N GLU A 495 -16.50 0.49 -16.45
CA GLU A 495 -16.57 1.82 -15.84
C GLU A 495 -16.00 2.87 -16.80
N THR A 496 -16.36 4.14 -16.61
CA THR A 496 -15.87 5.23 -17.46
C THR A 496 -15.45 6.43 -16.63
N GLY A 497 -14.32 7.03 -16.97
CA GLY A 497 -13.81 8.21 -16.28
C GLY A 497 -12.29 8.27 -16.23
N VAL A 498 -11.75 9.47 -16.01
CA VAL A 498 -10.30 9.70 -15.85
C VAL A 498 -9.78 9.03 -14.57
N SER A 499 -10.60 9.07 -13.51
CA SER A 499 -10.32 8.45 -12.21
C SER A 499 -11.57 7.68 -11.81
N ILE A 500 -11.41 6.40 -11.48
CA ILE A 500 -12.49 5.52 -11.04
C ILE A 500 -12.06 4.75 -9.80
N GLU A 501 -13.03 4.19 -9.11
CA GLU A 501 -12.81 3.30 -7.98
C GLU A 501 -13.61 2.02 -8.17
N HIS A 502 -12.96 0.89 -7.95
CA HIS A 502 -13.51 -0.42 -8.21
C HIS A 502 -13.25 -1.35 -7.02
N VAL A 503 -14.23 -2.17 -6.65
CA VAL A 503 -14.13 -3.12 -5.54
C VAL A 503 -13.99 -4.52 -6.08
N PHE A 504 -12.84 -5.15 -5.81
CA PHE A 504 -12.65 -6.58 -6.03
C PHE A 504 -13.10 -7.36 -4.80
N LEU A 505 -13.95 -8.37 -5.01
CA LEU A 505 -14.52 -9.16 -3.92
C LEU A 505 -13.55 -10.19 -3.35
N ARG A 506 -12.28 -10.23 -3.81
CA ARG A 506 -11.21 -11.05 -3.21
C ARG A 506 -9.82 -10.56 -3.64
N PRO A 507 -8.80 -10.57 -2.75
CA PRO A 507 -7.40 -10.41 -3.14
C PRO A 507 -6.94 -11.48 -4.13
N GLN A 508 -6.36 -11.07 -5.25
CA GLN A 508 -5.72 -11.93 -6.25
C GLN A 508 -5.03 -11.07 -7.33
N MET A 509 -4.18 -11.70 -8.14
CA MET A 509 -3.89 -11.21 -9.49
C MET A 509 -5.18 -10.98 -10.31
N ARG A 510 -5.38 -9.75 -10.79
CA ARG A 510 -6.52 -9.32 -11.60
C ARG A 510 -6.10 -8.80 -12.95
N THR A 511 -6.93 -8.99 -13.96
CA THR A 511 -6.74 -8.37 -15.28
C THR A 511 -7.55 -7.09 -15.38
N VAL A 512 -6.86 -5.98 -15.67
CA VAL A 512 -7.48 -4.67 -15.90
C VAL A 512 -7.16 -4.21 -17.32
N ILE A 513 -8.17 -3.74 -18.04
CA ILE A 513 -8.04 -3.20 -19.39
C ILE A 513 -8.52 -1.75 -19.38
N LEU A 514 -7.67 -0.83 -19.81
CA LEU A 514 -8.02 0.54 -20.11
C LEU A 514 -8.13 0.73 -21.63
N GLU A 515 -9.32 1.11 -22.09
CA GLU A 515 -9.54 1.61 -23.44
C GLU A 515 -9.51 3.14 -23.43
N VAL A 516 -8.67 3.70 -24.30
CA VAL A 516 -8.59 5.15 -24.54
C VAL A 516 -9.38 5.45 -25.80
N LEU A 517 -10.30 6.40 -25.70
CA LEU A 517 -11.24 6.74 -26.76
C LEU A 517 -11.06 8.17 -27.23
N LYS A 518 -11.18 8.38 -28.54
CA LYS A 518 -11.26 9.69 -29.18
C LYS A 518 -12.63 9.79 -29.85
N GLY A 519 -13.54 10.55 -29.23
CA GLY A 519 -14.97 10.43 -29.54
C GLY A 519 -15.49 9.04 -29.14
N SER A 520 -16.08 8.31 -30.09
CA SER A 520 -16.56 6.93 -29.88
C SER A 520 -15.56 5.84 -30.28
N LYS A 521 -14.44 6.20 -30.93
CA LYS A 521 -13.46 5.24 -31.46
C LYS A 521 -12.41 4.92 -30.40
N VAL A 522 -12.17 3.62 -30.15
CA VAL A 522 -11.02 3.16 -29.35
C VAL A 522 -9.75 3.40 -30.17
N VAL A 523 -8.84 4.21 -29.63
CA VAL A 523 -7.55 4.56 -30.26
C VAL A 523 -6.37 3.85 -29.62
N ALA A 524 -6.51 3.40 -28.36
CA ALA A 524 -5.55 2.54 -27.70
C ALA A 524 -6.26 1.62 -26.68
N GLU A 525 -5.65 0.47 -26.44
CA GLU A 525 -6.02 -0.46 -25.38
C GLU A 525 -4.75 -0.81 -24.59
N VAL A 526 -4.84 -0.76 -23.26
CA VAL A 526 -3.75 -1.10 -22.35
C VAL A 526 -4.25 -2.17 -21.40
N LYS A 527 -3.59 -3.32 -21.39
CA LYS A 527 -3.92 -4.46 -20.53
C LYS A 527 -2.81 -4.71 -19.52
N GLN A 528 -3.17 -4.88 -18.25
CA GLN A 528 -2.22 -5.20 -17.18
C GLN A 528 -2.79 -6.27 -16.25
N LYS A 529 -1.92 -7.17 -15.79
CA LYS A 529 -2.19 -7.97 -14.59
C LYS A 529 -1.70 -7.21 -13.37
N ILE A 530 -2.54 -7.04 -12.36
CA ILE A 530 -2.18 -6.33 -11.12
C ILE A 530 -2.38 -7.26 -9.94
N ASP A 531 -1.50 -7.22 -8.93
CA ASP A 531 -1.76 -7.92 -7.67
C ASP A 531 -2.72 -7.08 -6.82
N VAL A 532 -3.98 -7.51 -6.71
CA VAL A 532 -4.93 -6.89 -5.79
C VAL A 532 -4.74 -7.52 -4.43
N HIS A 533 -4.19 -6.75 -3.49
CA HIS A 533 -3.96 -7.18 -2.12
C HIS A 533 -4.47 -6.14 -1.12
N VAL A 534 -4.64 -6.56 0.14
CA VAL A 534 -5.05 -5.66 1.23
C VAL A 534 -4.01 -4.57 1.49
N ILE A 535 -4.42 -3.45 2.08
CA ILE A 535 -3.50 -2.37 2.41
C ILE A 535 -2.60 -2.82 3.56
N SER A 536 -1.35 -3.11 3.23
CA SER A 536 -0.34 -3.64 4.15
C SER A 536 -0.25 -2.88 5.47
N ASP A 537 -0.30 -1.55 5.40
CA ASP A 537 -0.13 -0.67 6.55
C ASP A 537 -1.39 -0.49 7.39
N LYS A 538 -2.55 -0.99 6.95
CA LYS A 538 -3.83 -0.87 7.65
C LYS A 538 -3.99 -2.02 8.65
N ILE A 539 -4.18 -1.68 9.92
CA ILE A 539 -4.41 -2.66 11.00
C ILE A 539 -5.86 -3.02 11.21
N GLN A 540 -6.75 -2.09 10.91
CA GLN A 540 -8.18 -2.25 11.14
C GLN A 540 -8.71 -3.21 10.09
N LEU A 541 -9.55 -4.15 10.51
CA LEU A 541 -10.13 -5.14 9.62
C LEU A 541 -11.35 -4.57 8.91
N GLU A 542 -12.06 -3.66 9.57
CA GLU A 542 -13.23 -2.97 9.07
C GLU A 542 -12.86 -1.92 8.00
N PRO A 543 -13.73 -1.67 7.01
CA PRO A 543 -13.48 -0.71 5.97
C PRO A 543 -13.69 0.73 6.48
N GLY A 544 -13.06 1.69 5.80
CA GLY A 544 -13.35 3.10 5.99
C GLY A 544 -14.76 3.50 5.54
N SER A 545 -15.33 2.79 4.56
CA SER A 545 -16.73 2.94 4.12
C SER A 545 -17.35 1.59 3.76
N GLU A 546 -18.21 1.06 4.63
CA GLU A 546 -18.99 -0.16 4.34
C GLU A 546 -19.90 0.04 3.13
N GLU A 547 -20.52 1.23 3.00
CA GLU A 547 -21.49 1.53 1.96
C GLU A 547 -20.92 1.36 0.55
N ALA A 548 -19.62 1.64 0.36
CA ALA A 548 -18.95 1.45 -0.91
C ALA A 548 -18.86 -0.03 -1.31
N PHE A 549 -18.62 -0.94 -0.35
CA PHE A 549 -18.60 -2.38 -0.58
C PHE A 549 -20.02 -2.92 -0.79
N GLU A 550 -20.99 -2.50 0.03
CA GLU A 550 -22.39 -2.92 -0.11
C GLU A 550 -22.95 -2.51 -1.49
N LYS A 551 -22.66 -1.27 -1.92
CA LYS A 551 -23.02 -0.79 -3.25
C LYS A 551 -22.39 -1.66 -4.33
N ALA A 552 -21.07 -1.90 -4.27
CA ALA A 552 -20.38 -2.69 -5.26
C ALA A 552 -20.93 -4.12 -5.40
N ILE A 553 -21.30 -4.77 -4.28
CA ILE A 553 -21.92 -6.10 -4.27
C ILE A 553 -23.30 -6.05 -4.93
N SER A 554 -24.14 -5.08 -4.57
CA SER A 554 -25.50 -4.98 -5.11
C SER A 554 -25.56 -4.68 -6.61
N GLU A 555 -24.56 -4.00 -7.16
CA GLU A 555 -24.43 -3.71 -8.60
C GLU A 555 -23.69 -4.83 -9.37
N SER A 556 -23.25 -5.90 -8.72
CA SER A 556 -22.47 -6.97 -9.38
C SER A 556 -23.35 -7.94 -10.17
N ASP A 557 -22.87 -8.32 -11.36
CA ASP A 557 -23.42 -9.42 -12.14
C ASP A 557 -22.73 -10.73 -11.75
N PHE A 558 -23.35 -11.49 -10.83
CA PHE A 558 -22.79 -12.72 -10.26
C PHE A 558 -22.53 -13.81 -11.32
N SER A 559 -23.13 -13.72 -12.52
CA SER A 559 -22.85 -14.65 -13.60
C SER A 559 -21.47 -14.43 -14.25
N LYS A 560 -20.90 -13.24 -14.09
CA LYS A 560 -19.60 -12.85 -14.67
C LYS A 560 -18.45 -12.82 -13.67
N LEU A 561 -18.75 -12.76 -12.36
CA LEU A 561 -17.73 -12.79 -11.32
C LEU A 561 -16.86 -14.07 -11.39
N PRO A 562 -15.56 -14.01 -11.12
CA PRO A 562 -14.74 -15.20 -10.90
C PRO A 562 -15.31 -16.07 -9.78
N ILE A 563 -15.29 -17.39 -9.93
CA ILE A 563 -15.95 -18.28 -8.97
C ILE A 563 -15.44 -18.10 -7.54
N GLY A 564 -14.12 -17.90 -7.38
CA GLY A 564 -13.50 -17.67 -6.08
C GLY A 564 -13.95 -16.37 -5.39
N ASP A 565 -14.48 -15.40 -6.12
CA ASP A 565 -14.98 -14.14 -5.59
C ASP A 565 -16.35 -14.34 -4.93
N ILE A 566 -17.18 -15.20 -5.53
CA ILE A 566 -18.47 -15.59 -4.97
C ILE A 566 -18.26 -16.47 -3.73
N VAL A 567 -17.25 -17.35 -3.74
CA VAL A 567 -16.83 -18.13 -2.56
C VAL A 567 -16.39 -17.19 -1.43
N ASN A 568 -15.60 -16.16 -1.72
CA ASN A 568 -15.20 -15.18 -0.71
C ASN A 568 -16.38 -14.37 -0.18
N LEU A 569 -17.29 -13.95 -1.06
CA LEU A 569 -18.53 -13.27 -0.65
C LEU A 569 -19.39 -14.15 0.26
N TYR A 570 -19.50 -15.46 0.00
CA TYR A 570 -20.17 -16.39 0.92
C TYR A 570 -19.53 -16.35 2.30
N ALA A 571 -18.20 -16.40 2.39
CA ALA A 571 -17.49 -16.37 3.67
C ALA A 571 -17.74 -15.05 4.41
N PHE A 572 -17.74 -13.92 3.71
CA PHE A 572 -18.13 -12.61 4.28
C PHE A 572 -19.57 -12.58 4.76
N ALA A 573 -20.49 -13.12 3.97
CA ALA A 573 -21.89 -13.17 4.32
C ALA A 573 -22.15 -14.03 5.56
N ASP A 574 -21.38 -15.11 5.74
CA ASP A 574 -21.39 -15.91 6.97
C ASP A 574 -20.79 -15.15 8.15
N GLY A 575 -19.56 -14.65 8.00
CA GLY A 575 -18.82 -13.99 9.09
C GLY A 575 -19.46 -12.69 9.58
N LEU A 576 -20.22 -12.00 8.73
CA LEU A 576 -20.96 -10.77 9.07
C LEU A 576 -22.46 -11.00 9.27
N GLU A 577 -22.91 -12.26 9.24
CA GLU A 577 -24.32 -12.64 9.38
C GLU A 577 -25.28 -11.95 8.37
N ARG A 578 -24.79 -11.64 7.16
CA ARG A 578 -25.54 -11.00 6.07
C ARG A 578 -26.31 -12.04 5.25
N GLN A 579 -27.49 -12.43 5.74
CA GLN A 579 -28.33 -13.49 5.13
C GLN A 579 -28.62 -13.28 3.63
N GLN A 580 -28.89 -12.05 3.19
CA GLN A 580 -29.20 -11.77 1.79
C GLN A 580 -27.99 -12.04 0.87
N TRP A 581 -26.79 -11.60 1.26
CA TRP A 581 -25.56 -11.85 0.49
C TRP A 581 -25.27 -13.34 0.39
N ARG A 582 -25.53 -14.06 1.48
CA ARG A 582 -25.34 -15.50 1.55
C ARG A 582 -26.23 -16.23 0.56
N GLN A 583 -27.52 -15.88 0.53
CA GLN A 583 -28.48 -16.45 -0.41
C GLN A 583 -28.12 -16.15 -1.87
N GLN A 584 -27.71 -14.91 -2.17
CA GLN A 584 -27.25 -14.52 -3.51
C GLN A 584 -26.01 -15.31 -3.94
N ALA A 585 -25.02 -15.43 -3.06
CA ALA A 585 -23.80 -16.19 -3.32
C ALA A 585 -24.12 -17.67 -3.56
N VAL A 586 -24.95 -18.30 -2.71
CA VAL A 586 -25.35 -19.70 -2.87
C VAL A 586 -26.08 -19.93 -4.18
N ALA A 587 -27.06 -19.08 -4.53
CA ALA A 587 -27.79 -19.21 -5.78
C ALA A 587 -26.84 -19.13 -6.99
N ALA A 588 -25.90 -18.17 -6.99
CA ALA A 588 -24.92 -18.02 -8.06
C ALA A 588 -23.96 -19.22 -8.15
N LEU A 589 -23.47 -19.72 -7.01
CA LEU A 589 -22.59 -20.89 -6.94
C LEU A 589 -23.28 -22.15 -7.46
N MET A 590 -24.55 -22.38 -7.10
CA MET A 590 -25.29 -23.55 -7.54
C MET A 590 -25.61 -23.51 -9.04
N ASN A 591 -25.87 -22.33 -9.60
CA ASN A 591 -26.04 -22.16 -11.05
C ASN A 591 -24.75 -22.43 -11.84
N ARG A 592 -23.58 -22.35 -11.19
CA ARG A 592 -22.24 -22.57 -11.77
C ARG A 592 -21.51 -23.72 -11.09
N MET A 593 -22.25 -24.72 -10.63
CA MET A 593 -21.73 -25.83 -9.83
C MET A 593 -20.58 -26.58 -10.52
N ASP A 594 -20.66 -26.81 -11.82
CA ASP A 594 -19.61 -27.51 -12.58
C ASP A 594 -18.28 -26.75 -12.61
N GLU A 595 -18.33 -25.42 -12.68
CA GLU A 595 -17.14 -24.56 -12.59
C GLU A 595 -16.55 -24.64 -11.18
N LEU A 596 -17.40 -24.52 -10.16
CA LEU A 596 -17.02 -24.56 -8.75
C LEU A 596 -16.31 -25.87 -8.37
N VAL A 597 -16.88 -27.03 -8.73
CA VAL A 597 -16.33 -28.35 -8.38
C VAL A 597 -15.13 -28.75 -9.23
N SER A 598 -14.91 -28.08 -10.37
CA SER A 598 -13.74 -28.33 -11.23
C SER A 598 -12.47 -27.70 -10.67
N ASP A 599 -12.55 -26.66 -9.83
CA ASP A 599 -11.39 -26.09 -9.15
C ASP A 599 -11.11 -26.78 -7.81
N SER A 600 -10.01 -27.52 -7.75
CA SER A 600 -9.55 -28.21 -6.53
C SER A 600 -9.33 -27.31 -5.33
N GLN A 601 -9.14 -25.99 -5.51
CA GLN A 601 -9.01 -25.03 -4.42
C GLN A 601 -10.31 -24.85 -3.63
N HIS A 602 -11.45 -25.22 -4.20
CA HIS A 602 -12.77 -25.03 -3.59
C HIS A 602 -13.41 -26.32 -3.08
N TRP A 603 -12.71 -27.46 -3.14
CA TRP A 603 -13.27 -28.74 -2.75
C TRP A 603 -13.71 -28.83 -1.28
N ASP A 604 -12.89 -28.33 -0.35
CA ASP A 604 -13.27 -28.30 1.07
C ASP A 604 -14.46 -27.35 1.30
N PHE A 605 -14.49 -26.23 0.58
CA PHE A 605 -15.64 -25.31 0.58
C PHE A 605 -16.91 -26.00 0.08
N CYS A 606 -16.84 -26.78 -1.02
CA CYS A 606 -17.98 -27.50 -1.58
C CYS A 606 -18.56 -28.51 -0.58
N LEU A 607 -17.71 -29.20 0.19
CA LEU A 607 -18.18 -30.07 1.27
C LEU A 607 -18.98 -29.28 2.31
N GLY A 608 -18.46 -28.14 2.77
CA GLY A 608 -19.14 -27.26 3.71
C GLY A 608 -20.46 -26.69 3.16
N LEU A 609 -20.47 -26.27 1.89
CA LEU A 609 -21.65 -25.77 1.20
C LEU A 609 -22.75 -26.83 1.11
N GLY A 610 -22.40 -28.07 0.75
CA GLY A 610 -23.37 -29.18 0.72
C GLY A 610 -23.99 -29.47 2.09
N GLN A 611 -23.20 -29.34 3.16
CA GLN A 611 -23.71 -29.44 4.54
C GLN A 611 -24.67 -28.30 4.88
N TYR A 612 -24.37 -27.08 4.44
CA TYR A 612 -25.24 -25.93 4.62
C TYR A 612 -26.56 -26.07 3.86
N LEU A 613 -26.54 -26.51 2.59
CA LEU A 613 -27.73 -26.72 1.76
C LEU A 613 -28.72 -27.73 2.38
N ARG A 614 -28.20 -28.83 2.97
CA ARG A 614 -29.04 -29.83 3.64
C ARG A 614 -29.46 -29.46 5.06
N SER A 615 -28.98 -28.34 5.60
CA SER A 615 -29.31 -27.92 6.96
C SER A 615 -30.82 -27.70 7.13
N ALA A 616 -31.31 -27.87 8.36
CA ALA A 616 -32.74 -27.76 8.67
C ALA A 616 -33.41 -26.43 8.22
N PRO A 617 -32.72 -25.28 8.21
CA PRO A 617 -33.27 -24.03 7.67
C PRO A 617 -33.46 -24.01 6.15
N LEU A 618 -32.57 -24.63 5.37
CA LEU A 618 -32.62 -24.56 3.90
C LEU A 618 -33.35 -25.74 3.26
N ARG A 619 -33.13 -26.96 3.77
CA ARG A 619 -33.73 -28.21 3.25
C ARG A 619 -33.59 -28.38 1.73
N GLN A 620 -32.52 -27.84 1.14
CA GLN A 620 -32.22 -27.93 -0.29
C GLN A 620 -31.52 -29.27 -0.59
N TYR A 621 -32.17 -30.38 -0.27
CA TYR A 621 -31.58 -31.73 -0.33
C TYR A 621 -31.19 -32.15 -1.74
N GLU A 622 -31.95 -31.76 -2.76
CA GLU A 622 -31.65 -32.07 -4.17
C GLU A 622 -30.36 -31.38 -4.62
N GLN A 623 -30.22 -30.09 -4.33
CA GLN A 623 -29.01 -29.32 -4.63
C GLN A 623 -27.79 -29.86 -3.88
N ALA A 624 -27.96 -30.23 -2.60
CA ALA A 624 -26.90 -30.84 -1.81
C ALA A 624 -26.45 -32.19 -2.38
N GLN A 625 -27.41 -33.05 -2.77
CA GLN A 625 -27.12 -34.36 -3.36
C GLN A 625 -26.38 -34.21 -4.69
N ALA A 626 -26.83 -33.28 -5.55
CA ALA A 626 -26.19 -33.01 -6.84
C ALA A 626 -24.76 -32.50 -6.64
N LEU A 627 -24.54 -31.56 -5.72
CA LEU A 627 -23.21 -31.02 -5.40
C LEU A 627 -22.25 -32.12 -4.93
N PHE A 628 -22.68 -32.97 -3.98
CA PHE A 628 -21.84 -34.06 -3.52
C PHE A 628 -21.53 -35.09 -4.62
N GLY A 629 -22.50 -35.38 -5.49
CA GLY A 629 -22.32 -36.24 -6.66
C GLY A 629 -21.24 -35.70 -7.60
N HIS A 630 -21.38 -34.45 -8.05
CA HIS A 630 -20.41 -33.80 -8.94
C HIS A 630 -19.03 -33.69 -8.29
N LEU A 631 -18.97 -33.30 -7.01
CA LEU A 631 -17.73 -33.19 -6.26
C LEU A 631 -17.02 -34.55 -6.15
N SER A 632 -17.74 -35.63 -5.85
CA SER A 632 -17.14 -36.96 -5.77
C SER A 632 -16.55 -37.39 -7.12
N GLY A 633 -17.23 -37.10 -8.23
CA GLY A 633 -16.72 -37.37 -9.58
C GLY A 633 -15.42 -36.62 -9.90
N LYS A 634 -15.35 -35.33 -9.56
CA LYS A 634 -14.18 -34.48 -9.85
C LYS A 634 -13.00 -34.69 -8.89
N SER A 635 -13.26 -35.09 -7.65
CA SER A 635 -12.26 -35.20 -6.58
C SER A 635 -11.63 -36.59 -6.43
N ALA A 636 -11.81 -37.50 -7.40
CA ALA A 636 -11.32 -38.89 -7.32
C ALA A 636 -9.81 -39.05 -7.04
N GLY A 637 -9.00 -38.00 -7.27
CA GLY A 637 -7.57 -37.93 -6.93
C GLY A 637 -7.25 -37.46 -5.50
N ASN A 638 -8.22 -36.97 -4.73
CA ASN A 638 -8.08 -36.58 -3.33
C ASN A 638 -9.01 -37.45 -2.46
N THR A 639 -8.41 -38.45 -1.83
CA THR A 639 -9.12 -39.49 -1.07
C THR A 639 -10.08 -38.93 -0.02
N LEU A 640 -9.68 -37.90 0.73
CA LEU A 640 -10.51 -37.36 1.82
C LEU A 640 -11.74 -36.64 1.29
N VAL A 641 -11.57 -35.78 0.28
CA VAL A 641 -12.68 -35.05 -0.34
C VAL A 641 -13.62 -36.01 -1.03
N TYR A 642 -13.09 -36.94 -1.83
CA TYR A 642 -13.87 -37.96 -2.52
C TYR A 642 -14.74 -38.78 -1.56
N GLN A 643 -14.11 -39.34 -0.52
CA GLN A 643 -14.82 -40.15 0.48
C GLN A 643 -15.87 -39.31 1.22
N GLY A 644 -15.53 -38.07 1.61
CA GLY A 644 -16.44 -37.16 2.30
C GLY A 644 -17.68 -36.81 1.47
N ALA A 645 -17.49 -36.54 0.18
CA ALA A 645 -18.56 -36.22 -0.76
C ALA A 645 -19.46 -37.44 -1.01
N ALA A 646 -18.88 -38.59 -1.37
CA ALA A 646 -19.62 -39.80 -1.69
C ALA A 646 -20.45 -40.33 -0.51
N VAL A 647 -19.90 -40.32 0.72
CA VAL A 647 -20.67 -40.70 1.92
C VAL A 647 -21.79 -39.70 2.20
N SER A 648 -21.54 -38.40 2.05
CA SER A 648 -22.59 -37.39 2.27
C SER A 648 -23.71 -37.47 1.23
N GLN A 649 -23.39 -37.88 -0.01
CA GLN A 649 -24.39 -38.17 -1.04
C GLN A 649 -25.24 -39.40 -0.67
N ALA A 650 -24.60 -40.50 -0.24
CA ALA A 650 -25.27 -41.73 0.17
C ALA A 650 -26.21 -41.49 1.37
N GLU A 651 -25.79 -40.69 2.36
CA GLU A 651 -26.65 -40.29 3.49
C GLU A 651 -27.94 -39.63 3.01
N LEU A 652 -27.85 -38.68 2.08
CA LEU A 652 -29.03 -37.98 1.56
C LEU A 652 -29.94 -38.93 0.79
N LEU A 653 -29.38 -39.82 -0.04
CA LEU A 653 -30.16 -40.79 -0.81
C LEU A 653 -31.01 -41.70 0.10
N VAL A 654 -30.44 -42.16 1.22
CA VAL A 654 -31.17 -42.97 2.20
C VAL A 654 -32.17 -42.14 2.99
N GLN A 655 -31.70 -41.05 3.62
CA GLN A 655 -32.47 -40.31 4.63
C GLN A 655 -33.55 -39.41 4.03
N CYS A 656 -33.35 -38.91 2.81
CA CYS A 656 -34.22 -37.88 2.22
C CYS A 656 -34.93 -38.35 0.94
N PHE A 657 -34.38 -39.33 0.21
CA PHE A 657 -34.92 -39.75 -1.09
C PHE A 657 -35.43 -41.20 -1.14
N GLY A 658 -35.20 -42.02 -0.10
CA GLY A 658 -35.58 -43.44 -0.11
C GLY A 658 -34.85 -44.30 -1.15
N LYS A 659 -33.70 -43.83 -1.65
CA LYS A 659 -32.91 -44.44 -2.73
C LYS A 659 -31.78 -45.31 -2.19
N ALA A 660 -32.11 -46.28 -1.34
CA ALA A 660 -31.17 -47.17 -0.65
C ALA A 660 -30.22 -47.91 -1.62
N GLN A 661 -30.77 -48.52 -2.67
CA GLN A 661 -29.98 -49.24 -3.69
C GLN A 661 -28.92 -48.36 -4.38
N GLU A 662 -29.25 -47.09 -4.68
CA GLU A 662 -28.28 -46.13 -5.26
C GLU A 662 -27.20 -45.75 -4.25
N ALA A 663 -27.56 -45.58 -2.97
CA ALA A 663 -26.61 -45.31 -1.90
C ALA A 663 -25.63 -46.48 -1.72
N LEU A 664 -26.12 -47.72 -1.68
CA LEU A 664 -25.29 -48.92 -1.55
C LEU A 664 -24.29 -49.07 -2.70
N GLN A 665 -24.68 -48.72 -3.94
CA GLN A 665 -23.77 -48.72 -5.09
C GLN A 665 -22.59 -47.76 -4.89
N ILE A 666 -22.85 -46.54 -4.38
CA ILE A 666 -21.82 -45.54 -4.07
C ILE A 666 -20.89 -46.06 -2.96
N LEU A 667 -21.45 -46.63 -1.90
CA LEU A 667 -20.69 -47.18 -0.76
C LEU A 667 -19.81 -48.37 -1.19
N ASN A 668 -20.31 -49.27 -2.03
CA ASN A 668 -19.54 -50.39 -2.58
C ASN A 668 -18.37 -49.92 -3.45
N GLN A 669 -18.53 -48.82 -4.20
CA GLN A 669 -17.43 -48.23 -4.96
C GLN A 669 -16.34 -47.64 -4.06
N LEU A 670 -16.72 -47.04 -2.92
CA LEU A 670 -15.79 -46.52 -1.94
C LEU A 670 -14.95 -47.64 -1.29
N GLU A 671 -15.58 -48.74 -0.91
CA GLU A 671 -14.93 -49.88 -0.26
C GLU A 671 -13.84 -50.52 -1.14
N LYS A 672 -14.09 -50.58 -2.46
CA LYS A 672 -13.15 -51.10 -3.46
C LYS A 672 -11.82 -50.32 -3.53
N ARG A 673 -11.77 -49.05 -3.10
CA ARG A 673 -10.56 -48.20 -3.18
C ARG A 673 -9.56 -48.38 -2.01
N LYS A 674 -9.88 -49.22 -1.01
CA LYS A 674 -9.10 -49.54 0.21
C LYS A 674 -8.72 -48.33 1.10
N LYS A 675 -8.86 -48.55 2.42
CA LYS A 675 -8.58 -47.62 3.55
C LYS A 675 -9.47 -46.35 3.58
N LEU A 676 -10.65 -46.51 4.19
CA LEU A 676 -11.53 -45.42 4.60
C LEU A 676 -10.87 -44.61 5.74
N ASP A 677 -11.03 -43.29 5.71
CA ASP A 677 -10.63 -42.45 6.85
C ASP A 677 -11.44 -42.78 8.10
N ASN A 678 -10.80 -42.82 9.27
CA ASN A 678 -11.44 -43.21 10.54
C ASN A 678 -12.68 -42.34 10.88
N LYS A 679 -12.70 -41.06 10.50
CA LYS A 679 -13.86 -40.17 10.71
C LYS A 679 -15.03 -40.51 9.78
N ILE A 680 -14.74 -41.14 8.64
CA ILE A 680 -15.71 -41.51 7.61
C ILE A 680 -16.27 -42.92 7.87
N VAL A 681 -15.46 -43.85 8.40
CA VAL A 681 -15.85 -45.24 8.71
C VAL A 681 -17.09 -45.31 9.59
N THR A 682 -17.21 -44.45 10.60
CA THR A 682 -18.38 -44.45 11.51
C THR A 682 -19.66 -44.08 10.76
N ARG A 683 -19.62 -43.03 9.93
CA ARG A 683 -20.77 -42.59 9.10
C ARG A 683 -21.15 -43.64 8.08
N PHE A 684 -20.16 -44.21 7.40
CA PHE A 684 -20.30 -45.31 6.44
C PHE A 684 -21.04 -46.51 7.04
N ARG A 685 -20.62 -46.99 8.21
CA ARG A 685 -21.21 -48.17 8.87
C ARG A 685 -22.64 -47.95 9.37
N VAL A 686 -22.98 -46.72 9.77
CA VAL A 686 -24.36 -46.39 10.18
C VAL A 686 -25.33 -46.54 9.01
N ILE A 687 -24.95 -46.10 7.82
CA ILE A 687 -25.79 -46.18 6.62
C ILE A 687 -25.93 -47.64 6.17
N GLN A 688 -24.82 -48.39 6.15
CA GLN A 688 -24.84 -49.80 5.76
C GLN A 688 -25.75 -50.65 6.68
N ARG A 689 -25.78 -50.35 7.99
CA ARG A 689 -26.63 -51.02 8.98
C ARG A 689 -28.10 -50.58 8.96
N SER A 690 -28.43 -49.45 8.35
CA SER A 690 -29.83 -49.03 8.18
C SER A 690 -30.52 -49.71 6.99
N GLU A 691 -29.77 -50.48 6.18
CA GLU A 691 -30.27 -51.22 5.02
C GLU A 691 -30.24 -52.75 5.20
N GLU A 692 -29.49 -53.27 6.19
CA GLU A 692 -29.63 -54.64 6.72
C GLU A 692 -30.87 -54.73 7.62
#